data_AF-A0A9K3L881-F1
#
_entry.id   AF-A0A9K3L881-F1
#
_cell.length_a   1.000
_cell.length_b   1.000
_cell.length_c   1.000
_cell.angle_alpha   90.00
_cell.angle_beta   90.00
_cell.angle_gamma   90.00
#
_symmetry.space_group_name_H-M   'P 1'
#
loop_
_entity.id
_entity.type
_entity.pdbx_description
1 polymer ?
#
loop_
_entity_poly.entity_id
_entity_poly.type
_entity_poly.pdbx_seq_one_letter_code
_entity_poly.pdbx_strand_id
1 'polypeptide(L)'
;MLPSPRIRSPKGSTSPRAHLSNTDLLCAGFLRNFKFILLVTVCIALARLVVLPTAGPIIQEYSQYTQYSSPSSLSSSSTSEDAPTIRVPSGSGRVETKPTKKETDRSQKDPSVVDTPKSKSPDDTHPKDSSKSSSNSNNDDNHSKDPSPTDSKSSDFNNDDYNHSEDSSPKTDKSPTEQSSNSNNSENHPKDPSPTTNASSISNRTDSNQQKQTKEVLLSYYNASFSPVIPGGVRKMVQVHLVVDITSESGIVEPSSKFLLSAIERSKYLKAVGVTFVRQLPPLYTQEMHPRDPASPLLFLVDWGSLNRDCHRLQLVLEKIREEYSLETNDNNNKSNSTNKSLSSQLKEAYTLLVDFTGSTRQTKCEYLFQDSYIQDKSRVRLAKRSIVQGRYYNYDTNEMYLGQIVSPLEWHPNGEASPILYSPLILRETFVNAILNVTQGIKVENMNRSIDVGAFWTNGDYSHYSSYRRDITKVVKTLHHSKINSQVLMENEVGLAYTDIKGYVLGNIQAKYVEKILSCKIVVVTQRDEWEDQYRLMESLASGALVMTDDMLAMPDGLIDKVNVIVYDSPTSLKTLIRYYLHPDNEAERKRIALEGYKLVMGRHRCWHRLEELVFGEPLTNAYQPYKPAPIKEQGSTSVYWMDTDGDWYGQFL
;
A
#
# COMPACT_ATOMS: atom_id res chain seq x y z
N MET A 1 -34.27 -28.25 -13.05
CA MET A 1 -33.49 -28.44 -11.81
C MET A 1 -32.53 -29.60 -12.03
N LEU A 2 -31.28 -29.30 -12.38
CA LEU A 2 -30.19 -30.28 -12.52
C LEU A 2 -29.28 -30.14 -11.29
N PRO A 3 -28.74 -31.24 -10.72
CA PRO A 3 -27.95 -31.18 -9.51
C PRO A 3 -26.55 -30.63 -9.78
N SER A 4 -26.12 -29.69 -8.93
CA SER A 4 -24.77 -29.11 -8.92
C SER A 4 -23.72 -30.17 -8.56
N PRO A 5 -22.52 -30.18 -9.20
CA PRO A 5 -21.49 -31.14 -8.91
C PRO A 5 -20.82 -30.84 -7.55
N ARG A 6 -20.85 -31.82 -6.65
CA ARG A 6 -20.08 -31.78 -5.39
C ARG A 6 -18.58 -31.86 -5.70
N ILE A 7 -17.86 -30.77 -5.43
CA ILE A 7 -16.41 -30.75 -5.34
C ILE A 7 -16.00 -31.67 -4.17
N ARG A 8 -15.34 -32.79 -4.48
CA ARG A 8 -14.71 -33.66 -3.49
C ARG A 8 -13.34 -33.09 -3.16
N SER A 9 -13.09 -32.89 -1.86
CA SER A 9 -11.75 -32.60 -1.33
C SER A 9 -10.78 -33.72 -1.72
N PRO A 10 -9.49 -33.43 -2.00
CA PRO A 10 -8.53 -34.45 -2.42
C PRO A 10 -8.37 -35.48 -1.31
N LYS A 11 -8.66 -36.75 -1.62
CA LYS A 11 -8.31 -37.87 -0.75
C LYS A 11 -6.80 -38.01 -0.75
N GLY A 12 -6.21 -37.96 0.44
CA GLY A 12 -4.78 -38.19 0.66
C GLY A 12 -4.34 -39.51 0.06
N SER A 13 -3.32 -39.43 -0.80
CA SER A 13 -2.55 -40.56 -1.31
C SER A 13 -1.88 -41.28 -0.13
N THR A 14 -2.16 -42.58 0.02
CA THR A 14 -1.43 -43.48 0.91
C THR A 14 -0.04 -43.76 0.32
N SER A 15 0.93 -42.92 0.66
CA SER A 15 2.36 -43.17 0.48
C SER A 15 2.92 -43.96 1.67
N PRO A 16 3.85 -44.91 1.47
CA PRO A 16 4.36 -45.78 2.53
C PRO A 16 5.36 -45.04 3.44
N ARG A 17 5.12 -45.12 4.76
CA ARG A 17 6.01 -44.79 5.89
C ARG A 17 7.00 -43.62 5.64
N ALA A 18 6.48 -42.40 5.72
CA ALA A 18 7.32 -41.24 5.99
C ALA A 18 7.92 -41.35 7.41
N HIS A 19 9.24 -41.21 7.52
CA HIS A 19 9.94 -41.07 8.79
C HIS A 19 9.41 -39.81 9.50
N LEU A 20 8.81 -39.99 10.68
CA LEU A 20 8.39 -38.89 11.56
C LEU A 20 9.60 -37.98 11.84
N SER A 21 9.46 -36.69 11.59
CA SER A 21 10.51 -35.73 11.90
C SER A 21 10.62 -35.56 13.42
N ASN A 22 11.80 -35.24 13.95
CA ASN A 22 11.99 -34.98 15.37
C ASN A 22 11.07 -33.86 15.90
N THR A 23 10.65 -32.95 15.02
CA THR A 23 9.67 -31.90 15.26
C THR A 23 8.25 -32.43 15.54
N ASP A 24 7.83 -33.49 14.85
CA ASP A 24 6.53 -34.12 15.07
C ASP A 24 6.48 -34.83 16.43
N LEU A 25 7.61 -35.44 16.83
CA LEU A 25 7.75 -36.09 18.13
C LEU A 25 7.73 -35.08 19.29
N LEU A 26 8.35 -33.92 19.11
CA LEU A 26 8.29 -32.81 20.08
C LEU A 26 6.90 -32.20 20.20
N CYS A 27 6.19 -32.00 19.07
CA CYS A 27 4.80 -31.53 19.10
C CYS A 27 3.86 -32.53 19.77
N ALA A 28 4.00 -33.83 19.49
CA ALA A 28 3.22 -34.87 20.16
C ALA A 28 3.51 -34.95 21.66
N GLY A 29 4.79 -34.79 22.06
CA GLY A 29 5.20 -34.70 23.46
C GLY A 29 4.63 -33.48 24.18
N PHE A 30 4.64 -32.32 23.52
CA PHE A 30 4.08 -31.09 24.08
C PHE A 30 2.56 -31.19 24.27
N LEU A 31 1.82 -31.68 23.26
CA LEU A 31 0.36 -31.86 23.34
C LEU A 31 -0.06 -32.87 24.42
N ARG A 32 0.76 -33.92 24.63
CA ARG A 32 0.50 -34.91 25.68
C ARG A 32 0.66 -34.33 27.09
N ASN A 33 1.61 -33.42 27.29
CA ASN A 33 1.88 -32.80 28.59
C ASN A 33 1.11 -31.49 28.84
N PHE A 34 0.56 -30.88 27.79
CA PHE A 34 -0.18 -29.61 27.90
C PHE A 34 -1.36 -29.70 28.87
N LYS A 35 -2.09 -30.82 28.89
CA LYS A 35 -3.20 -31.04 29.84
C LYS A 35 -2.74 -31.02 31.30
N PHE A 36 -1.57 -31.57 31.60
CA PHE A 36 -1.01 -31.56 32.95
C PHE A 36 -0.52 -30.17 33.35
N ILE A 37 0.13 -29.44 32.44
CA ILE A 37 0.58 -28.07 32.69
C ILE A 37 -0.62 -27.16 32.97
N LEU A 38 -1.70 -27.27 32.18
CA LEU A 38 -2.93 -26.51 32.38
C LEU A 38 -3.58 -26.83 33.74
N LEU A 39 -3.66 -28.11 34.10
CA LEU A 39 -4.20 -28.55 35.39
C LEU A 39 -3.40 -27.96 36.56
N VAL A 40 -2.07 -28.06 36.53
CA VAL A 40 -1.19 -27.49 37.57
C VAL A 40 -1.38 -25.99 37.70
N THR A 41 -1.46 -25.28 36.57
CA THR A 41 -1.64 -23.82 36.55
C THR A 41 -2.99 -23.41 37.16
N VAL A 42 -4.07 -24.13 36.83
CA VAL A 42 -5.40 -23.92 37.42
C VAL A 42 -5.39 -24.23 38.92
N CYS A 43 -4.75 -25.31 39.35
CA CYS A 43 -4.61 -25.64 40.77
C CYS A 43 -3.84 -24.56 41.56
N ILE A 44 -2.77 -23.99 40.99
CA ILE A 44 -2.03 -22.88 41.62
C ILE A 44 -2.91 -21.63 41.74
N ALA A 45 -3.68 -21.30 40.70
CA ALA A 45 -4.59 -20.15 40.72
C ALA A 45 -5.69 -20.32 41.79
N LEU A 46 -6.28 -21.52 41.88
CA LEU A 46 -7.29 -21.85 42.88
C LEU A 46 -6.72 -21.84 44.30
N ALA A 47 -5.51 -22.38 44.50
CA ALA A 47 -4.84 -22.32 45.80
C ALA A 47 -4.59 -20.88 46.26
N ARG A 48 -4.27 -19.96 45.33
CA ARG A 48 -4.11 -18.53 45.66
C ARG A 48 -5.42 -17.84 46.00
N LEU A 49 -6.55 -18.27 45.44
CA LEU A 49 -7.88 -17.76 45.79
C LEU A 49 -8.32 -18.18 47.20
N VAL A 50 -7.88 -19.34 47.68
CA VAL A 50 -8.26 -19.87 49.01
C VAL A 50 -7.44 -19.25 50.15
N VAL A 51 -6.26 -18.66 49.86
CA VAL A 51 -5.34 -18.12 50.88
C VAL A 51 -5.50 -16.61 51.10
N LEU A 52 -6.48 -15.95 50.47
CA LEU A 52 -6.76 -14.54 50.78
C LEU A 52 -7.42 -14.42 52.17
N PRO A 53 -6.77 -13.77 53.16
CA PRO A 53 -7.41 -13.51 54.44
C PRO A 53 -8.53 -12.50 54.22
N THR A 54 -9.72 -12.80 54.75
CA THR A 54 -10.83 -11.85 54.86
C THR A 54 -10.43 -10.71 55.79
N ALA A 55 -9.82 -9.66 55.25
CA ALA A 55 -9.67 -8.39 55.94
C ALA A 55 -11.00 -7.61 55.81
N GLY A 56 -11.62 -7.30 56.95
CA GLY A 56 -12.85 -6.53 57.04
C GLY A 56 -12.72 -5.07 56.57
N PRO A 57 -13.83 -4.34 56.47
CA PRO A 57 -13.86 -3.01 55.87
C PRO A 57 -13.26 -1.98 56.81
N ILE A 58 -12.16 -1.35 56.40
CA ILE A 58 -11.63 -0.14 57.03
C ILE A 58 -12.19 1.05 56.26
N ILE A 59 -13.12 1.75 56.91
CA ILE A 59 -13.49 3.13 56.59
C ILE A 59 -12.36 4.01 57.12
N GLN A 60 -11.69 4.76 56.25
CA GLN A 60 -10.89 5.91 56.70
C GLN A 60 -10.93 7.04 55.67
N GLU A 61 -11.49 8.16 56.13
CA GLU A 61 -11.37 9.50 55.56
C GLU A 61 -9.89 9.85 55.34
N TYR A 62 -9.59 10.48 54.20
CA TYR A 62 -8.38 11.27 54.04
C TYR A 62 -8.76 12.67 53.57
N SER A 63 -8.70 13.61 54.51
CA SER A 63 -8.57 15.03 54.28
C SER A 63 -7.17 15.47 54.73
N GLN A 64 -6.63 16.47 54.04
CA GLN A 64 -5.48 17.32 54.40
C GLN A 64 -4.06 16.72 54.31
N TYR A 65 -3.25 17.21 53.35
CA TYR A 65 -2.10 18.12 53.56
C TYR A 65 -1.13 18.05 52.36
N THR A 66 -1.06 19.13 51.57
CA THR A 66 0.21 19.63 51.02
C THR A 66 0.08 21.14 50.85
N GLN A 67 0.65 21.87 51.81
CA GLN A 67 0.98 23.29 51.71
C GLN A 67 2.27 23.44 50.90
N TYR A 68 2.29 24.31 49.88
CA TYR A 68 3.49 25.06 49.50
C TYR A 68 3.12 26.47 49.07
N SER A 69 3.96 27.38 49.53
CA SER A 69 3.76 28.79 49.79
C SER A 69 3.75 29.65 48.52
N SER A 70 2.83 30.62 48.46
CA SER A 70 2.97 31.83 47.64
C SER A 70 3.52 32.97 48.51
N PRO A 71 4.41 33.83 48.02
CA PRO A 71 4.56 35.17 48.56
C PRO A 71 3.78 36.18 47.72
N SER A 72 3.02 36.98 48.45
CA SER A 72 2.21 38.11 48.06
C SER A 72 3.00 39.30 47.51
N SER A 73 2.31 40.02 46.64
CA SER A 73 2.42 41.43 46.26
C SER A 73 3.01 42.38 47.30
N LEU A 74 3.80 43.35 46.85
CA LEU A 74 3.85 44.69 47.42
C LEU A 74 4.15 45.73 46.32
N SER A 75 3.32 46.75 46.33
CA SER A 75 3.27 47.95 45.50
C SER A 75 4.38 48.95 45.81
N SER A 76 4.83 49.72 44.83
CA SER A 76 5.01 51.17 44.97
C SER A 76 5.20 51.90 43.63
N SER A 77 4.58 53.06 43.58
CA SER A 77 4.60 54.12 42.57
C SER A 77 5.94 54.84 42.46
N SER A 78 6.29 55.38 41.27
CA SER A 78 6.46 56.84 40.99
C SER A 78 7.31 57.16 39.74
N THR A 79 6.86 58.21 39.03
CA THR A 79 7.62 59.28 38.31
C THR A 79 8.51 59.00 37.09
N SER A 80 8.01 59.45 35.92
CA SER A 80 8.51 60.47 34.96
C SER A 80 9.99 60.60 34.51
N GLU A 81 10.11 61.01 33.22
CA GLU A 81 11.27 61.57 32.47
C GLU A 81 12.34 60.53 32.04
N ASP A 82 12.90 60.46 30.82
CA ASP A 82 13.06 61.41 29.72
C ASP A 82 13.37 60.69 28.39
N ALA A 83 13.20 61.39 27.26
CA ALA A 83 13.51 60.95 25.89
C ALA A 83 15.05 60.92 25.58
N PRO A 84 15.54 60.47 24.40
CA PRO A 84 15.35 61.21 23.14
C PRO A 84 15.20 60.39 21.83
N THR A 85 14.59 61.11 20.90
CA THR A 85 14.31 60.93 19.48
C THR A 85 15.53 60.73 18.56
N ILE A 86 15.41 59.89 17.51
CA ILE A 86 15.99 60.15 16.16
C ILE A 86 14.98 59.71 15.07
N ARG A 87 14.66 60.65 14.15
CA ARG A 87 13.82 60.54 12.94
C ARG A 87 14.61 59.90 11.77
N VAL A 88 14.00 59.38 10.69
CA VAL A 88 13.66 60.03 9.37
C VAL A 88 13.58 58.85 8.33
N PRO A 89 12.94 58.91 7.13
CA PRO A 89 11.67 59.50 6.68
C PRO A 89 10.72 58.51 5.96
N SER A 90 9.49 58.97 5.80
CA SER A 90 8.44 58.50 4.90
C SER A 90 8.64 58.93 3.44
N GLY A 91 8.26 58.07 2.50
CA GLY A 91 8.08 58.38 1.08
C GLY A 91 6.74 57.83 0.58
N SER A 92 5.83 58.73 0.20
CA SER A 92 4.50 58.46 -0.31
C SER A 92 4.52 58.14 -1.81
N GLY A 93 3.76 57.11 -2.24
CA GLY A 93 3.47 56.86 -3.65
C GLY A 93 2.17 56.09 -3.82
N ARG A 94 1.10 56.80 -4.18
CA ARG A 94 -0.24 56.31 -4.50
C ARG A 94 -0.31 56.02 -6.00
N VAL A 95 -0.70 54.81 -6.41
CA VAL A 95 -1.06 54.52 -7.80
C VAL A 95 -2.33 53.65 -7.83
N GLU A 96 -3.39 54.23 -8.39
CA GLU A 96 -4.59 53.54 -8.86
C GLU A 96 -4.28 52.78 -10.16
N THR A 97 -4.88 51.61 -10.36
CA THR A 97 -5.06 51.05 -11.70
C THR A 97 -6.48 50.52 -11.89
N LYS A 98 -7.10 50.96 -12.99
CA LYS A 98 -8.23 50.33 -13.66
C LYS A 98 -7.80 49.93 -15.08
N PRO A 99 -8.50 48.98 -15.74
CA PRO A 99 -7.95 48.17 -16.83
C PRO A 99 -8.31 48.71 -18.21
N THR A 100 -7.57 48.29 -19.24
CA THR A 100 -8.00 48.40 -20.64
C THR A 100 -7.54 47.20 -21.48
N LYS A 101 -8.46 46.81 -22.37
CA LYS A 101 -8.40 45.74 -23.40
C LYS A 101 -7.55 46.16 -24.62
N LYS A 102 -7.32 45.13 -25.46
CA LYS A 102 -7.02 45.06 -26.91
C LYS A 102 -5.56 44.76 -27.26
N GLU A 103 -5.22 43.60 -27.82
CA GLU A 103 -5.61 42.94 -29.09
C GLU A 103 -4.61 43.26 -30.21
N THR A 104 -4.29 42.20 -30.97
CA THR A 104 -3.66 42.13 -32.31
C THR A 104 -2.13 42.20 -32.49
N ASP A 105 -1.60 41.00 -32.81
CA ASP A 105 -0.98 40.62 -34.09
C ASP A 105 0.51 40.79 -34.39
N ARG A 106 1.02 39.68 -34.99
CA ARG A 106 2.17 39.50 -35.90
C ARG A 106 3.56 39.66 -35.27
N SER A 107 4.61 38.96 -35.69
CA SER A 107 4.87 37.88 -36.65
C SER A 107 6.39 37.72 -36.65
N GLN A 108 6.90 36.48 -36.70
CA GLN A 108 8.17 36.07 -37.33
C GLN A 108 9.48 36.79 -36.98
N LYS A 109 10.46 36.02 -36.46
CA LYS A 109 11.69 35.56 -37.16
C LYS A 109 12.84 35.30 -36.16
N ASP A 110 13.25 34.04 -36.06
CA ASP A 110 14.66 33.65 -35.91
C ASP A 110 15.42 33.95 -37.24
N PRO A 111 16.76 33.79 -37.39
CA PRO A 111 17.78 33.23 -36.47
C PRO A 111 19.12 34.02 -36.45
N SER A 112 20.04 33.66 -35.54
CA SER A 112 21.50 33.48 -35.76
C SER A 112 22.25 33.55 -34.42
N VAL A 113 22.89 32.48 -33.94
CA VAL A 113 24.32 32.15 -34.15
C VAL A 113 25.26 33.31 -33.77
N VAL A 114 26.14 33.08 -32.78
CA VAL A 114 27.59 33.41 -32.78
C VAL A 114 28.18 33.35 -31.34
N ASP A 115 29.22 32.51 -31.25
CA ASP A 115 30.46 32.55 -30.46
C ASP A 115 30.55 32.49 -28.93
N THR A 116 31.30 31.46 -28.53
CA THR A 116 32.10 31.32 -27.31
C THR A 116 33.23 32.36 -27.26
N PRO A 117 33.76 32.66 -26.06
CA PRO A 117 35.20 32.41 -25.91
C PRO A 117 35.63 31.82 -24.56
N LYS A 118 36.71 31.02 -24.69
CA LYS A 118 37.64 30.53 -23.66
C LYS A 118 38.29 31.67 -22.87
N SER A 119 38.56 31.42 -21.59
CA SER A 119 39.80 31.72 -20.80
C SER A 119 39.43 31.65 -19.30
N LYS A 120 40.26 31.35 -18.31
CA LYS A 120 41.68 31.01 -18.16
C LYS A 120 41.80 30.49 -16.72
N SER A 121 42.66 29.48 -16.48
CA SER A 121 43.20 29.16 -15.14
C SER A 121 44.11 30.30 -14.66
N PRO A 122 44.40 30.40 -13.34
CA PRO A 122 45.70 29.89 -12.89
C PRO A 122 45.77 29.33 -11.44
N ASP A 123 46.70 28.38 -11.29
CA ASP A 123 47.72 28.16 -10.25
C ASP A 123 47.45 28.29 -8.74
N ASP A 124 47.81 27.18 -8.07
CA ASP A 124 48.72 27.02 -6.92
C ASP A 124 48.71 28.07 -5.80
N THR A 125 48.44 27.59 -4.57
CA THR A 125 49.40 27.68 -3.46
C THR A 125 48.95 26.87 -2.24
N HIS A 126 49.84 26.00 -1.76
CA HIS A 126 49.87 25.48 -0.39
C HIS A 126 50.13 26.61 0.62
N PRO A 127 49.75 26.42 1.91
CA PRO A 127 50.81 26.24 2.90
C PRO A 127 50.53 25.15 3.95
N LYS A 128 51.65 24.72 4.55
CA LYS A 128 51.83 23.75 5.63
C LYS A 128 51.64 24.37 7.03
N ASP A 129 51.43 23.46 7.99
CA ASP A 129 51.79 23.49 9.43
C ASP A 129 51.08 24.56 10.31
N SER A 130 50.53 24.28 11.50
CA SER A 130 51.05 23.49 12.62
C SER A 130 50.03 23.47 13.79
N SER A 131 50.37 22.70 14.83
CA SER A 131 49.85 22.62 16.22
C SER A 131 48.82 21.49 16.47
N LYS A 132 49.24 20.35 17.05
CA LYS A 132 49.62 20.06 18.46
C LYS A 132 48.50 20.30 19.48
N SER A 133 47.87 19.20 19.93
CA SER A 133 47.59 19.02 21.37
C SER A 133 47.56 17.53 21.71
N SER A 134 48.38 17.21 22.69
CA SER A 134 48.66 15.94 23.34
C SER A 134 47.74 15.69 24.53
N SER A 135 47.33 14.44 24.74
CA SER A 135 47.22 13.77 26.05
C SER A 135 47.13 12.25 25.80
N ASN A 136 48.16 11.46 26.13
CA ASN A 136 48.33 10.74 27.40
C ASN A 136 47.07 9.94 27.81
N SER A 137 47.13 8.67 28.22
CA SER A 137 48.22 7.73 28.50
C SER A 137 47.59 6.40 29.00
N ASN A 138 48.38 5.32 28.92
CA ASN A 138 48.36 4.10 29.76
C ASN A 138 47.69 2.82 29.22
N ASN A 139 48.58 1.91 28.81
CA ASN A 139 48.86 0.60 29.42
C ASN A 139 47.68 -0.34 29.72
N ASP A 140 47.70 -1.55 29.16
CA ASP A 140 48.40 -2.68 29.79
C ASP A 140 48.44 -3.92 28.87
N ASP A 141 49.57 -4.62 28.98
CA ASP A 141 49.89 -5.90 28.37
C ASP A 141 48.99 -7.05 28.85
N ASN A 142 48.73 -8.05 27.98
CA ASN A 142 49.04 -9.45 28.29
C ASN A 142 48.67 -10.45 27.16
N HIS A 143 49.72 -11.13 26.69
CA HIS A 143 49.85 -12.57 26.44
C HIS A 143 48.82 -13.40 25.61
N SER A 144 49.34 -13.91 24.48
CA SER A 144 49.66 -15.35 24.26
C SER A 144 48.52 -16.34 23.97
N LYS A 145 48.37 -16.76 22.70
CA LYS A 145 48.69 -18.12 22.19
C LYS A 145 48.02 -18.42 20.84
N ASP A 146 48.86 -18.78 19.87
CA ASP A 146 48.51 -19.61 18.71
C ASP A 146 47.88 -20.96 19.16
N PRO A 147 47.12 -21.61 18.26
CA PRO A 147 47.78 -22.73 17.59
C PRO A 147 47.54 -22.81 16.07
N SER A 148 48.53 -23.43 15.46
CA SER A 148 48.78 -23.80 14.07
C SER A 148 47.78 -24.82 13.47
N PRO A 149 47.86 -25.07 12.14
CA PRO A 149 46.79 -25.63 11.33
C PRO A 149 46.87 -27.17 11.22
N THR A 150 45.75 -27.80 10.86
CA THR A 150 45.69 -29.22 10.51
C THR A 150 45.43 -29.40 9.01
N ASP A 151 46.31 -30.18 8.40
CA ASP A 151 46.25 -30.73 7.05
C ASP A 151 45.03 -31.65 6.85
N SER A 152 44.39 -31.56 5.68
CA SER A 152 43.81 -32.73 5.01
C SER A 152 43.63 -32.53 3.50
N LYS A 153 44.60 -33.08 2.76
CA LYS A 153 44.46 -33.96 1.59
C LYS A 153 43.24 -33.82 0.66
N SER A 154 43.57 -33.41 -0.57
CA SER A 154 43.31 -34.08 -1.85
C SER A 154 41.92 -34.70 -2.13
N SER A 155 41.23 -34.14 -3.11
CA SER A 155 40.67 -34.97 -4.19
C SER A 155 40.60 -34.16 -5.48
N ASP A 156 41.32 -34.65 -6.48
CA ASP A 156 41.28 -34.27 -7.88
C ASP A 156 39.88 -34.52 -8.45
N PHE A 157 39.35 -33.58 -9.25
CA PHE A 157 38.45 -33.92 -10.36
C PHE A 157 38.55 -32.86 -11.47
N ASN A 158 39.28 -33.27 -12.51
CA ASN A 158 39.21 -32.98 -13.93
C ASN A 158 38.56 -31.68 -14.45
N ASN A 159 39.41 -30.98 -15.20
CA ASN A 159 39.12 -30.21 -16.42
C ASN A 159 38.01 -30.83 -17.27
N ASP A 160 37.11 -29.99 -17.78
CA ASP A 160 36.63 -30.13 -19.16
C ASP A 160 36.65 -28.75 -19.82
N ASP A 161 37.53 -28.66 -20.80
CA ASP A 161 37.59 -27.63 -21.84
C ASP A 161 36.29 -27.62 -22.65
N TYR A 162 35.76 -26.43 -22.95
CA TYR A 162 34.91 -26.24 -24.12
C TYR A 162 35.29 -24.95 -24.83
N ASN A 163 35.96 -25.11 -25.98
CA ASN A 163 36.28 -24.08 -26.95
C ASN A 163 35.36 -24.21 -28.18
N HIS A 164 34.92 -23.04 -28.65
CA HIS A 164 34.59 -22.62 -30.03
C HIS A 164 33.60 -23.39 -30.93
N SER A 165 32.60 -22.66 -31.42
CA SER A 165 32.17 -22.52 -32.84
C SER A 165 30.99 -21.53 -32.87
N GLU A 166 31.14 -20.27 -33.27
CA GLU A 166 31.12 -19.72 -34.64
C GLU A 166 30.03 -20.24 -35.59
N ASP A 167 29.24 -19.26 -36.05
CA ASP A 167 28.56 -19.09 -37.34
C ASP A 167 27.43 -20.04 -37.79
N SER A 168 26.22 -19.47 -37.94
CA SER A 168 25.58 -19.33 -39.26
C SER A 168 24.18 -18.69 -39.17
N SER A 169 24.01 -17.61 -39.93
CA SER A 169 22.70 -17.12 -40.40
C SER A 169 22.07 -18.13 -41.38
N PRO A 170 20.74 -18.12 -41.59
CA PRO A 170 20.26 -17.45 -42.81
C PRO A 170 18.84 -16.83 -42.78
N LYS A 171 18.74 -15.69 -43.47
CA LYS A 171 17.76 -15.27 -44.50
C LYS A 171 16.35 -15.88 -44.56
N THR A 172 15.37 -14.96 -44.45
CA THR A 172 14.22 -14.72 -45.36
C THR A 172 13.81 -15.82 -46.35
N ASP A 173 12.55 -16.27 -46.30
CA ASP A 173 11.49 -15.91 -47.28
C ASP A 173 10.23 -16.81 -47.19
N LYS A 174 9.11 -16.22 -47.66
CA LYS A 174 7.89 -16.82 -48.24
C LYS A 174 6.71 -17.21 -47.34
N SER A 175 5.69 -16.36 -47.49
CA SER A 175 4.25 -16.63 -47.57
C SER A 175 3.86 -17.85 -48.44
N PRO A 176 2.70 -18.47 -48.18
CA PRO A 176 1.53 -18.29 -49.06
C PRO A 176 0.21 -18.15 -48.25
N THR A 177 -0.68 -17.23 -48.58
CA THR A 177 -1.74 -17.28 -49.63
C THR A 177 -2.70 -18.47 -49.50
N GLU A 178 -3.94 -18.07 -49.26
CA GLU A 178 -5.23 -18.76 -49.27
C GLU A 178 -5.39 -19.89 -50.30
N GLN A 179 -6.12 -20.93 -49.90
CA GLN A 179 -7.19 -21.47 -50.75
C GLN A 179 -8.25 -22.24 -49.96
N SER A 180 -9.49 -21.81 -50.19
CA SER A 180 -10.77 -22.41 -49.83
C SER A 180 -10.96 -23.79 -50.46
N SER A 181 -11.68 -24.69 -49.78
CA SER A 181 -12.74 -25.47 -50.43
C SER A 181 -13.74 -26.07 -49.43
N ASN A 182 -15.01 -25.92 -49.80
CA ASN A 182 -16.19 -26.52 -49.21
C ASN A 182 -16.26 -28.04 -49.45
N SER A 183 -17.00 -28.71 -48.56
CA SER A 183 -18.20 -29.52 -48.85
C SER A 183 -18.22 -30.97 -48.33
N ASN A 184 -19.34 -31.24 -47.65
CA ASN A 184 -20.19 -32.44 -47.66
C ASN A 184 -19.84 -33.70 -46.85
N ASN A 185 -20.65 -33.88 -45.80
CA ASN A 185 -21.52 -35.03 -45.47
C ASN A 185 -21.09 -36.44 -45.92
N SER A 186 -20.95 -37.32 -44.92
CA SER A 186 -21.39 -38.72 -45.00
C SER A 186 -21.63 -39.27 -43.59
N GLU A 187 -22.85 -39.72 -43.33
CA GLU A 187 -23.18 -40.66 -42.26
C GLU A 187 -22.43 -41.99 -42.47
N ASN A 188 -21.94 -42.62 -41.41
CA ASN A 188 -22.10 -44.04 -41.12
C ASN A 188 -21.48 -44.46 -39.78
N HIS A 189 -22.15 -45.42 -39.15
CA HIS A 189 -22.03 -45.92 -37.77
C HIS A 189 -20.82 -46.89 -37.55
N PRO A 190 -20.58 -47.42 -36.33
CA PRO A 190 -19.28 -47.41 -35.67
C PRO A 190 -18.51 -48.74 -35.83
N LYS A 191 -17.18 -48.65 -35.75
CA LYS A 191 -16.31 -49.77 -35.36
C LYS A 191 -15.17 -49.25 -34.48
N ASP A 192 -15.07 -49.81 -33.28
CA ASP A 192 -13.88 -49.71 -32.43
C ASP A 192 -12.63 -50.12 -33.21
N PRO A 193 -11.54 -49.36 -33.06
CA PRO A 193 -10.31 -50.02 -32.64
C PRO A 193 -9.52 -49.20 -31.60
N SER A 194 -9.12 -49.90 -30.54
CA SER A 194 -7.84 -49.84 -29.79
C SER A 194 -7.15 -48.48 -29.52
N PRO A 195 -6.68 -48.23 -28.28
CA PRO A 195 -6.04 -46.98 -27.89
C PRO A 195 -4.61 -46.90 -28.42
N THR A 196 -4.39 -46.18 -29.52
CA THR A 196 -3.07 -45.67 -29.88
C THR A 196 -2.82 -44.36 -29.14
N THR A 197 -2.00 -44.46 -28.09
CA THR A 197 -1.27 -43.34 -27.47
C THR A 197 -0.39 -42.67 -28.53
N ASN A 198 -0.74 -41.46 -28.97
CA ASN A 198 0.16 -40.42 -29.51
C ASN A 198 -0.65 -39.23 -30.06
N ALA A 199 -1.19 -38.40 -29.16
CA ALA A 199 -1.72 -37.08 -29.52
C ALA A 199 -1.88 -36.21 -28.25
N SER A 200 -0.80 -35.63 -27.74
CA SER A 200 -0.89 -34.61 -26.69
C SER A 200 0.34 -33.70 -26.69
N SER A 201 0.45 -32.84 -27.70
CA SER A 201 1.36 -31.69 -27.62
C SER A 201 0.93 -30.46 -28.43
N ILE A 202 -0.23 -30.50 -29.12
CA ILE A 202 -0.68 -29.39 -29.97
C ILE A 202 -1.87 -28.60 -29.35
N SER A 203 -2.51 -29.07 -28.27
CA SER A 203 -3.65 -28.35 -27.66
C SER A 203 -3.27 -27.19 -26.73
N ASN A 204 -2.01 -27.05 -26.30
CA ASN A 204 -1.68 -26.10 -25.23
C ASN A 204 -1.57 -24.63 -25.67
N ARG A 205 -1.50 -24.34 -26.98
CA ARG A 205 -1.36 -22.95 -27.48
C ARG A 205 -2.68 -22.23 -27.73
N THR A 206 -3.76 -22.95 -28.03
CA THR A 206 -5.09 -22.34 -28.22
C THR A 206 -5.67 -21.87 -26.88
N ASP A 207 -5.32 -22.56 -25.80
CA ASP A 207 -5.80 -22.26 -24.44
C ASP A 207 -5.21 -20.96 -23.88
N SER A 208 -3.97 -20.58 -24.24
CA SER A 208 -3.33 -19.39 -23.65
C SER A 208 -3.97 -18.07 -24.11
N ASN A 209 -4.39 -17.98 -25.38
CA ASN A 209 -5.08 -16.80 -25.90
C ASN A 209 -6.49 -16.67 -25.33
N GLN A 210 -7.22 -17.78 -25.20
CA GLN A 210 -8.56 -17.76 -24.62
C GLN A 210 -8.52 -17.42 -23.12
N GLN A 211 -7.53 -17.93 -22.39
CA GLN A 211 -7.30 -17.54 -20.99
C GLN A 211 -6.95 -16.05 -20.86
N LYS A 212 -6.09 -15.52 -21.75
CA LYS A 212 -5.75 -14.10 -21.75
C LYS A 212 -6.96 -13.20 -22.01
N GLN A 213 -7.78 -13.52 -23.01
CA GLN A 213 -8.99 -12.76 -23.32
C GLN A 213 -10.01 -12.85 -22.18
N THR A 214 -10.18 -14.02 -21.58
CA THR A 214 -11.05 -14.21 -20.41
C THR A 214 -10.56 -13.40 -19.22
N LYS A 215 -9.24 -13.32 -19.00
CA LYS A 215 -8.62 -12.51 -17.95
C LYS A 215 -8.89 -11.01 -18.14
N GLU A 216 -8.67 -10.47 -19.33
CA GLU A 216 -8.91 -9.05 -19.62
C GLU A 216 -10.39 -8.67 -19.43
N VAL A 217 -11.29 -9.52 -19.91
CA VAL A 217 -12.74 -9.35 -19.69
C VAL A 217 -13.08 -9.39 -18.21
N LEU A 218 -12.53 -10.33 -17.44
CA LEU A 218 -12.77 -10.41 -16.00
C LEU A 218 -12.26 -9.18 -15.26
N LEU A 219 -11.03 -8.74 -15.53
CA LEU A 219 -10.44 -7.55 -14.90
C LEU A 219 -11.23 -6.28 -15.22
N SER A 220 -11.82 -6.18 -16.41
CA SER A 220 -12.64 -5.02 -16.77
C SER A 220 -13.84 -4.82 -15.83
N TYR A 221 -14.42 -5.89 -15.27
CA TYR A 221 -15.51 -5.77 -14.30
C TYR A 221 -15.09 -5.13 -12.98
N TYR A 222 -13.79 -5.10 -12.66
CA TYR A 222 -13.29 -4.49 -11.42
C TYR A 222 -12.76 -3.08 -11.61
N ASN A 223 -12.66 -2.62 -12.85
CA ASN A 223 -12.09 -1.32 -13.15
C ASN A 223 -13.13 -0.22 -12.89
N ALA A 224 -12.80 0.66 -11.94
CA ALA A 224 -13.69 1.75 -11.53
C ALA A 224 -13.99 2.74 -12.66
N SER A 225 -13.14 2.85 -13.70
CA SER A 225 -13.43 3.66 -14.89
C SER A 225 -14.66 3.20 -15.68
N PHE A 226 -15.00 1.92 -15.62
CA PHE A 226 -16.19 1.39 -16.30
C PHE A 226 -17.43 1.41 -15.41
N SER A 227 -17.26 1.44 -14.09
CA SER A 227 -18.38 1.44 -13.15
C SER A 227 -18.03 2.20 -11.87
N PRO A 228 -17.90 3.54 -11.94
CA PRO A 228 -17.64 4.34 -10.75
C PRO A 228 -18.80 4.29 -9.76
N VAL A 229 -18.55 4.66 -8.51
CA VAL A 229 -19.61 4.75 -7.49
C VAL A 229 -20.65 5.81 -7.87
N ILE A 230 -20.18 6.97 -8.33
CA ILE A 230 -21.03 8.09 -8.74
C ILE A 230 -20.92 8.21 -10.26
N PRO A 231 -21.91 7.68 -11.01
CA PRO A 231 -21.90 7.75 -12.47
C PRO A 231 -22.09 9.19 -12.97
N GLY A 232 -21.54 9.49 -14.14
CA GLY A 232 -21.82 10.73 -14.86
C GLY A 232 -20.76 11.83 -14.78
N GLY A 233 -19.55 11.52 -14.28
CA GLY A 233 -18.37 12.40 -14.43
C GLY A 233 -18.55 13.81 -13.85
N VAL A 234 -19.51 14.00 -12.95
CA VAL A 234 -19.84 15.33 -12.47
C VAL A 234 -18.74 15.73 -11.51
N ARG A 235 -17.90 16.69 -11.93
CA ARG A 235 -16.90 17.42 -11.12
C ARG A 235 -17.57 18.30 -10.05
N LYS A 236 -18.62 17.80 -9.41
CA LYS A 236 -19.26 18.39 -8.26
C LYS A 236 -18.56 17.89 -7.01
N MET A 237 -18.62 18.71 -5.99
CA MET A 237 -18.24 18.31 -4.65
C MET A 237 -19.16 17.19 -4.17
N VAL A 238 -18.58 16.10 -3.67
CA VAL A 238 -19.28 14.99 -3.02
C VAL A 238 -19.08 15.13 -1.54
N GLN A 239 -20.17 15.07 -0.79
CA GLN A 239 -20.14 15.08 0.65
C GLN A 239 -19.90 13.65 1.15
N VAL A 240 -18.92 13.47 2.01
CA VAL A 240 -18.55 12.16 2.54
C VAL A 240 -18.92 12.09 4.01
N HIS A 241 -19.76 11.12 4.36
CA HIS A 241 -19.91 10.66 5.72
C HIS A 241 -19.06 9.39 5.88
N LEU A 242 -17.99 9.48 6.65
CA LEU A 242 -17.07 8.36 6.86
C LEU A 242 -17.50 7.52 8.08
N VAL A 243 -17.51 6.20 7.93
CA VAL A 243 -17.76 5.24 9.02
C VAL A 243 -16.47 4.45 9.26
N VAL A 244 -15.93 4.56 10.47
CA VAL A 244 -14.65 3.93 10.86
C VAL A 244 -14.80 3.16 12.16
N ASP A 245 -14.15 2.00 12.21
CA ASP A 245 -14.05 1.22 13.44
C ASP A 245 -12.80 1.63 14.23
N ILE A 246 -12.99 1.93 15.51
CA ILE A 246 -11.90 2.26 16.46
C ILE A 246 -11.81 1.25 17.60
N THR A 247 -12.34 0.03 17.40
CA THR A 247 -12.40 -1.01 18.43
C THR A 247 -11.11 -1.75 18.71
N SER A 248 -9.98 -1.33 18.15
CA SER A 248 -8.72 -1.87 18.63
C SER A 248 -8.63 -1.60 20.14
N GLU A 249 -8.20 -2.58 20.93
CA GLU A 249 -8.05 -2.45 22.39
C GLU A 249 -7.17 -1.25 22.76
N SER A 250 -6.33 -0.80 21.82
CA SER A 250 -5.46 0.36 21.93
C SER A 250 -6.12 1.71 21.60
N GLY A 251 -7.39 1.77 21.20
CA GLY A 251 -8.03 3.00 20.72
C GLY A 251 -7.43 3.56 19.41
N ILE A 252 -6.47 2.85 18.82
CA ILE A 252 -5.77 3.24 17.60
C ILE A 252 -6.67 2.99 16.40
N VAL A 253 -6.88 4.06 15.61
CA VAL A 253 -7.49 3.98 14.28
C VAL A 253 -6.64 3.07 13.39
N GLU A 254 -7.27 2.04 12.82
CA GLU A 254 -6.61 1.12 11.87
C GLU A 254 -5.92 1.90 10.74
N PRO A 255 -4.73 1.47 10.27
CA PRO A 255 -4.03 2.14 9.18
C PRO A 255 -4.89 2.36 7.93
N SER A 256 -5.80 1.42 7.63
CA SER A 256 -6.76 1.52 6.52
C SER A 256 -7.64 2.77 6.63
N SER A 257 -8.19 3.02 7.81
CA SER A 257 -9.05 4.15 8.10
C SER A 257 -8.29 5.48 7.98
N LYS A 258 -7.02 5.51 8.43
CA LYS A 258 -6.15 6.68 8.23
C LYS A 258 -5.93 7.01 6.76
N PHE A 259 -5.86 6.00 5.88
CA PHE A 259 -5.76 6.24 4.43
C PHE A 259 -7.02 6.87 3.86
N LEU A 260 -8.21 6.41 4.28
CA LEU A 260 -9.48 6.99 3.82
C LEU A 260 -9.62 8.44 4.27
N LEU A 261 -9.30 8.74 5.52
CA LEU A 261 -9.28 10.11 6.05
C LEU A 261 -8.33 11.01 5.23
N SER A 262 -7.07 10.58 5.07
CA SER A 262 -6.07 11.30 4.28
C SER A 262 -6.50 11.49 2.81
N ALA A 263 -7.23 10.52 2.25
CA ALA A 263 -7.72 10.58 0.88
C ALA A 263 -8.85 11.61 0.72
N ILE A 264 -9.80 11.66 1.67
CA ILE A 264 -10.89 12.66 1.68
C ILE A 264 -10.29 14.06 1.80
N GLU A 265 -9.44 14.29 2.80
CA GLU A 265 -8.87 15.62 3.08
C GLU A 265 -8.06 16.21 1.93
N ARG A 266 -7.43 15.34 1.13
CA ARG A 266 -6.56 15.77 0.02
C ARG A 266 -7.29 15.85 -1.30
N SER A 267 -8.50 15.32 -1.40
CA SER A 267 -9.31 15.47 -2.61
C SER A 267 -9.96 16.85 -2.65
N LYS A 268 -9.92 17.52 -3.81
CA LYS A 268 -10.69 18.76 -4.04
C LYS A 268 -12.18 18.52 -4.28
N TYR A 269 -12.56 17.27 -4.50
CA TYR A 269 -13.90 16.86 -4.92
C TYR A 269 -14.64 16.11 -3.82
N LEU A 270 -13.98 15.80 -2.70
CA LEU A 270 -14.58 15.15 -1.54
C LEU A 270 -14.53 16.11 -0.36
N LYS A 271 -15.67 16.26 0.32
CA LYS A 271 -15.78 17.08 1.53
C LYS A 271 -16.33 16.23 2.66
N ALA A 272 -15.56 16.04 3.72
CA ALA A 272 -16.05 15.34 4.91
C ALA A 272 -17.18 16.16 5.56
N VAL A 273 -18.37 15.58 5.72
CA VAL A 273 -19.49 16.22 6.44
C VAL A 273 -19.73 15.61 7.80
N GLY A 274 -19.34 14.35 7.98
CA GLY A 274 -19.40 13.69 9.28
C GLY A 274 -18.51 12.46 9.33
N VAL A 275 -18.12 12.08 10.54
CA VAL A 275 -17.38 10.85 10.82
C VAL A 275 -18.09 10.12 11.95
N THR A 276 -18.48 8.88 11.71
CA THR A 276 -19.03 7.99 12.75
C THR A 276 -17.98 6.99 13.18
N PHE A 277 -17.66 7.04 14.47
CA PHE A 277 -16.76 6.11 15.13
C PHE A 277 -17.55 4.97 15.74
N VAL A 278 -17.18 3.75 15.35
CA VAL A 278 -17.83 2.53 15.83
C VAL A 278 -16.98 1.93 16.95
N ARG A 279 -17.55 1.76 18.16
CA ARG A 279 -16.94 1.09 19.32
C ARG A 279 -17.65 -0.24 19.65
N GLN A 280 -17.03 -1.11 20.45
CA GLN A 280 -17.41 -2.53 20.61
C GLN A 280 -18.68 -2.67 21.46
N LEU A 281 -18.83 -1.84 22.49
CA LEU A 281 -20.00 -1.72 23.38
C LEU A 281 -20.03 -0.24 23.84
N PRO A 282 -21.22 0.36 24.03
CA PRO A 282 -21.58 1.71 23.59
C PRO A 282 -20.62 2.80 24.11
N PRO A 283 -20.34 3.88 23.34
CA PRO A 283 -21.24 4.54 22.39
C PRO A 283 -20.73 4.63 20.95
N LEU A 284 -21.67 4.60 19.98
CA LEU A 284 -21.45 5.17 18.65
C LEU A 284 -21.34 6.68 18.79
N TYR A 285 -20.31 7.28 18.19
CA TYR A 285 -20.11 8.72 18.24
C TYR A 285 -20.01 9.26 16.81
N THR A 286 -20.97 10.11 16.44
CA THR A 286 -20.96 10.85 15.19
C THR A 286 -20.42 12.24 15.47
N GLN A 287 -19.35 12.62 14.78
CA GLN A 287 -18.86 13.98 14.79
C GLN A 287 -19.21 14.64 13.46
N GLU A 288 -20.03 15.70 13.50
CA GLU A 288 -20.27 16.55 12.35
C GLU A 288 -19.03 17.42 12.09
N MET A 289 -18.56 17.44 10.84
CA MET A 289 -17.37 18.21 10.45
C MET A 289 -17.76 19.51 9.76
N HIS A 290 -18.74 19.44 8.87
CA HIS A 290 -19.20 20.56 8.07
C HIS A 290 -20.71 20.46 7.82
N PRO A 291 -21.41 21.61 7.77
CA PRO A 291 -22.81 21.65 7.39
C PRO A 291 -23.00 21.04 6.00
N ARG A 292 -24.11 20.32 5.85
CA ARG A 292 -24.43 19.66 4.60
C ARG A 292 -25.07 20.60 3.59
N ASP A 293 -24.70 20.40 2.34
CA ASP A 293 -25.30 21.04 1.18
C ASP A 293 -26.35 20.11 0.55
N PRO A 294 -27.65 20.44 0.60
CA PRO A 294 -28.68 19.59 0.05
C PRO A 294 -28.61 19.41 -1.48
N ALA A 295 -27.85 20.25 -2.18
CA ALA A 295 -27.65 20.16 -3.63
C ALA A 295 -26.51 19.22 -4.04
N SER A 296 -25.63 18.85 -3.10
CA SER A 296 -24.46 18.01 -3.35
C SER A 296 -24.72 16.54 -2.99
N PRO A 297 -24.26 15.57 -3.80
CA PRO A 297 -24.46 14.16 -3.52
C PRO A 297 -23.78 13.74 -2.20
N LEU A 298 -24.44 12.85 -1.46
CA LEU A 298 -23.92 12.25 -0.23
C LEU A 298 -23.37 10.84 -0.52
N LEU A 299 -22.18 10.56 0.00
CA LEU A 299 -21.50 9.27 -0.03
C LEU A 299 -21.24 8.79 1.40
N PHE A 300 -21.77 7.63 1.75
CA PHE A 300 -21.32 6.86 2.90
C PHE A 300 -20.07 6.07 2.53
N LEU A 301 -18.94 6.46 3.09
CA LEU A 301 -17.67 5.75 2.92
C LEU A 301 -17.44 4.90 4.16
N VAL A 302 -17.37 3.58 4.01
CA VAL A 302 -17.30 2.64 5.14
C VAL A 302 -16.00 1.87 5.09
N ASP A 303 -15.19 1.93 6.15
CA ASP A 303 -14.05 1.02 6.31
C ASP A 303 -14.56 -0.39 6.69
N TRP A 304 -14.96 -1.13 5.67
CA TRP A 304 -15.58 -2.44 5.78
C TRP A 304 -14.62 -3.49 6.34
N GLY A 305 -13.34 -3.34 6.03
CA GLY A 305 -12.27 -4.18 6.58
C GLY A 305 -12.17 -4.02 8.09
N SER A 306 -12.10 -2.77 8.57
CA SER A 306 -11.99 -2.49 10.01
C SER A 306 -13.22 -2.88 10.81
N LEU A 307 -14.43 -2.83 10.22
CA LEU A 307 -15.65 -3.35 10.85
C LEU A 307 -15.72 -4.88 10.95
N ASN A 308 -14.64 -5.59 10.63
CA ASN A 308 -14.60 -7.04 10.52
C ASN A 308 -15.69 -7.61 9.61
N ARG A 309 -16.20 -6.78 8.69
CA ARG A 309 -17.30 -7.11 7.79
C ARG A 309 -18.58 -7.54 8.53
N ASP A 310 -18.81 -6.97 9.71
CA ASP A 310 -19.99 -7.22 10.51
C ASP A 310 -21.18 -6.42 9.99
N CYS A 311 -22.12 -7.11 9.32
CA CYS A 311 -23.30 -6.49 8.74
C CYS A 311 -24.28 -5.96 9.81
N HIS A 312 -24.40 -6.66 10.95
CA HIS A 312 -25.30 -6.22 12.01
C HIS A 312 -24.79 -4.93 12.64
N ARG A 313 -23.48 -4.84 12.84
CA ARG A 313 -22.85 -3.63 13.35
C ARG A 313 -22.99 -2.45 12.38
N LEU A 314 -22.80 -2.69 11.09
CA LEU A 314 -23.04 -1.68 10.07
C LEU A 314 -24.50 -1.22 10.05
N GLN A 315 -25.46 -2.15 10.16
CA GLN A 315 -26.88 -1.83 10.25
C GLN A 315 -27.15 -0.85 11.41
N LEU A 316 -26.69 -1.18 12.63
CA LEU A 316 -26.91 -0.34 13.81
C LEU A 316 -26.33 1.08 13.63
N VAL A 317 -25.15 1.17 13.01
CA VAL A 317 -24.51 2.46 12.71
C VAL A 317 -25.38 3.28 11.76
N LEU A 318 -25.82 2.68 10.66
CA LEU A 318 -26.59 3.38 9.63
C LEU A 318 -28.00 3.76 10.11
N GLU A 319 -28.62 2.94 10.96
CA GLU A 319 -29.90 3.26 11.62
C GLU A 319 -29.75 4.45 12.56
N LYS A 320 -28.73 4.43 13.43
CA LYS A 320 -28.47 5.55 14.33
C LYS A 320 -28.20 6.86 13.58
N ILE A 321 -27.36 6.82 12.55
CA ILE A 321 -27.08 7.97 11.69
C ILE A 321 -28.39 8.51 11.09
N ARG A 322 -29.28 7.62 10.64
CA ARG A 322 -30.58 8.01 10.07
C ARG A 322 -31.53 8.61 11.11
N GLU A 323 -31.53 8.10 12.33
CA GLU A 323 -32.31 8.65 13.45
C GLU A 323 -31.84 10.05 13.82
N GLU A 324 -30.52 10.25 13.99
CA GLU A 324 -29.92 11.56 14.28
C GLU A 324 -30.35 12.61 13.25
N TYR A 325 -30.34 12.24 11.96
CA TYR A 325 -30.77 13.12 10.87
C TYR A 325 -32.29 13.33 10.77
N SER A 326 -33.09 12.38 11.25
CA SER A 326 -34.54 12.55 11.27
C SER A 326 -34.95 13.58 12.32
N LEU A 327 -34.24 13.65 13.45
CA LEU A 327 -34.51 14.61 14.53
C LEU A 327 -34.21 16.06 14.11
N GLU A 328 -33.10 16.31 13.41
CA GLU A 328 -32.74 17.65 12.90
C GLU A 328 -33.79 18.24 11.94
N THR A 329 -34.53 17.38 11.25
CA THR A 329 -35.55 17.81 10.28
C THR A 329 -36.81 18.34 10.97
N ASN A 330 -37.17 17.79 12.14
CA ASN A 330 -38.40 18.15 12.85
C ASN A 330 -38.32 19.55 13.48
N ASP A 331 -37.15 19.95 13.98
CA ASP A 331 -36.98 21.27 14.61
C ASP A 331 -37.08 22.42 13.60
N ASN A 332 -36.74 22.17 12.33
CA ASN A 332 -36.72 23.20 11.28
C ASN A 332 -38.07 23.41 10.57
N ASN A 333 -38.96 22.40 10.58
CA ASN A 333 -40.26 22.49 9.90
C ASN A 333 -41.21 23.54 10.48
N ASN A 334 -40.96 24.02 11.69
CA ASN A 334 -41.74 25.11 12.28
C ASN A 334 -41.38 26.50 11.73
N LYS A 335 -40.38 26.65 10.85
CA LYS A 335 -39.83 27.97 10.47
C LYS A 335 -39.86 28.37 8.99
N SER A 336 -40.20 27.53 8.00
CA SER A 336 -40.24 28.04 6.61
C SER A 336 -41.02 27.20 5.58
N ASN A 337 -41.74 27.89 4.69
CA ASN A 337 -42.43 27.36 3.50
C ASN A 337 -41.48 27.15 2.29
N SER A 338 -40.23 26.75 2.52
CA SER A 338 -39.22 26.59 1.45
C SER A 338 -39.17 25.15 0.93
N THR A 339 -39.05 24.99 -0.39
CA THR A 339 -38.94 23.76 -1.19
C THR A 339 -37.69 22.91 -0.92
N ASN A 340 -37.30 22.78 0.35
CA ASN A 340 -36.12 22.02 0.75
C ASN A 340 -36.43 20.54 0.68
N LYS A 341 -35.75 19.86 -0.25
CA LYS A 341 -35.73 18.40 -0.33
C LYS A 341 -35.41 17.83 1.06
N SER A 342 -36.35 17.07 1.63
CA SER A 342 -36.22 16.53 2.99
C SER A 342 -34.93 15.72 3.12
N LEU A 343 -34.18 15.90 4.21
CA LEU A 343 -32.95 15.15 4.50
C LEU A 343 -33.17 13.62 4.42
N SER A 344 -34.36 13.15 4.77
CA SER A 344 -34.78 11.76 4.60
C SER A 344 -34.73 11.26 3.15
N SER A 345 -35.00 12.12 2.17
CA SER A 345 -34.93 11.78 0.75
C SER A 345 -33.49 11.77 0.24
N GLN A 346 -32.60 12.61 0.79
CA GLN A 346 -31.17 12.55 0.46
C GLN A 346 -30.53 11.26 0.95
N LEU A 347 -30.90 10.79 2.14
CA LEU A 347 -30.40 9.51 2.66
C LEU A 347 -30.81 8.32 1.77
N LYS A 348 -32.03 8.34 1.22
CA LYS A 348 -32.51 7.30 0.28
C LYS A 348 -31.78 7.32 -1.06
N GLU A 349 -31.22 8.48 -1.44
CA GLU A 349 -30.45 8.67 -2.67
C GLU A 349 -28.94 8.64 -2.44
N ALA A 350 -28.48 8.44 -1.20
CA ALA A 350 -27.07 8.43 -0.88
C ALA A 350 -26.36 7.25 -1.56
N TYR A 351 -25.11 7.47 -1.93
CA TYR A 351 -24.22 6.42 -2.38
C TYR A 351 -23.58 5.73 -1.18
N THR A 352 -23.22 4.46 -1.31
CA THR A 352 -22.47 3.73 -0.29
C THR A 352 -21.29 3.01 -0.92
N LEU A 353 -20.09 3.32 -0.46
CA LEU A 353 -18.87 2.62 -0.83
C LEU A 353 -18.30 1.91 0.39
N LEU A 354 -18.35 0.58 0.37
CA LEU A 354 -17.66 -0.27 1.32
C LEU A 354 -16.22 -0.47 0.84
N VAL A 355 -15.23 -0.13 1.65
CA VAL A 355 -13.81 -0.31 1.31
C VAL A 355 -13.19 -1.36 2.21
N ASP A 356 -12.62 -2.38 1.60
CA ASP A 356 -11.94 -3.47 2.30
C ASP A 356 -10.47 -3.54 1.86
N PHE A 357 -9.60 -2.92 2.67
CA PHE A 357 -8.14 -2.94 2.45
C PHE A 357 -7.43 -4.15 3.07
N THR A 358 -8.18 -5.11 3.61
CA THR A 358 -7.58 -6.34 4.15
C THR A 358 -7.04 -7.20 3.01
N GLY A 359 -6.04 -8.04 3.29
CA GLY A 359 -5.56 -9.04 2.32
C GLY A 359 -6.55 -10.19 2.09
N SER A 360 -7.68 -10.22 2.78
CA SER A 360 -8.60 -11.35 2.73
C SER A 360 -9.51 -11.23 1.51
N THR A 361 -9.50 -12.27 0.68
CA THR A 361 -10.37 -12.41 -0.49
C THR A 361 -11.82 -12.72 -0.13
N ARG A 362 -12.09 -13.15 1.12
CA ARG A 362 -13.44 -13.47 1.61
C ARG A 362 -14.41 -12.32 1.38
N GLN A 363 -15.56 -12.63 0.80
CA GLN A 363 -16.66 -11.71 0.57
C GLN A 363 -17.73 -11.97 1.63
N THR A 364 -17.90 -11.06 2.59
CA THR A 364 -19.00 -11.16 3.56
C THR A 364 -20.13 -10.27 3.10
N LYS A 365 -21.22 -10.87 2.61
CA LYS A 365 -22.41 -10.14 2.19
C LYS A 365 -23.02 -9.40 3.37
N CYS A 366 -23.52 -8.20 3.12
CA CYS A 366 -24.38 -7.51 4.07
C CYS A 366 -25.77 -7.32 3.46
N GLU A 367 -26.67 -8.28 3.71
CA GLU A 367 -28.03 -8.30 3.15
C GLU A 367 -28.83 -7.04 3.51
N TYR A 368 -28.56 -6.45 4.67
CA TYR A 368 -29.20 -5.22 5.14
C TYR A 368 -29.12 -4.07 4.12
N LEU A 369 -27.96 -3.87 3.48
CA LEU A 369 -27.76 -2.79 2.50
C LEU A 369 -28.58 -2.97 1.22
N PHE A 370 -29.07 -4.18 0.96
CA PHE A 370 -29.85 -4.52 -0.23
C PHE A 370 -31.35 -4.65 0.06
N GLN A 371 -31.78 -4.32 1.28
CA GLN A 371 -33.20 -4.22 1.60
C GLN A 371 -33.76 -2.89 1.06
N ASP A 372 -34.94 -2.95 0.45
CA ASP A 372 -35.59 -1.79 -0.19
C ASP A 372 -35.95 -0.68 0.83
N SER A 373 -35.93 -0.99 2.12
CA SER A 373 -36.14 -0.07 3.25
C SER A 373 -34.98 0.90 3.47
N TYR A 374 -33.77 0.54 3.02
CA TYR A 374 -32.54 1.29 3.26
C TYR A 374 -32.13 2.10 2.04
N ILE A 375 -31.81 1.43 0.93
CA ILE A 375 -31.42 2.07 -0.34
C ILE A 375 -32.43 1.66 -1.41
N GLN A 376 -33.07 2.66 -2.03
CA GLN A 376 -34.05 2.42 -3.09
C GLN A 376 -33.40 1.87 -4.37
N ASP A 377 -32.16 2.29 -4.63
CA ASP A 377 -31.41 1.96 -5.83
C ASP A 377 -30.14 1.18 -5.46
N LYS A 378 -30.23 -0.16 -5.53
CA LYS A 378 -29.14 -1.08 -5.16
C LYS A 378 -27.87 -0.83 -5.98
N SER A 379 -28.00 -0.21 -7.15
CA SER A 379 -26.85 0.21 -7.98
C SER A 379 -26.04 1.35 -7.36
N ARG A 380 -26.42 1.88 -6.19
CA ARG A 380 -25.65 2.88 -5.42
C ARG A 380 -24.75 2.30 -4.36
N VAL A 381 -24.81 0.99 -4.13
CA VAL A 381 -23.92 0.27 -3.21
C VAL A 381 -22.77 -0.32 -4.02
N ARG A 382 -21.54 -0.05 -3.61
CA ARG A 382 -20.34 -0.64 -4.18
C ARG A 382 -19.46 -1.21 -3.08
N LEU A 383 -18.75 -2.28 -3.43
CA LEU A 383 -17.68 -2.84 -2.62
C LEU A 383 -16.37 -2.63 -3.38
N ALA A 384 -15.42 -1.94 -2.77
CA ALA A 384 -14.04 -1.88 -3.22
C ALA A 384 -13.20 -2.85 -2.40
N LYS A 385 -12.49 -3.76 -3.08
CA LYS A 385 -11.60 -4.73 -2.45
C LYS A 385 -10.16 -4.49 -2.85
N ARG A 386 -9.27 -4.58 -1.87
CA ARG A 386 -7.84 -4.63 -2.11
C ARG A 386 -7.45 -5.81 -2.95
N SER A 387 -7.68 -7.02 -2.47
CA SER A 387 -7.27 -8.22 -3.19
C SER A 387 -8.46 -8.90 -3.85
N ILE A 388 -8.35 -9.07 -5.16
CA ILE A 388 -9.32 -9.79 -6.00
C ILE A 388 -8.77 -11.10 -6.53
N VAL A 389 -7.56 -11.49 -6.13
CA VAL A 389 -6.85 -12.69 -6.61
C VAL A 389 -6.67 -13.66 -5.45
N GLN A 390 -6.98 -14.94 -5.68
CA GLN A 390 -6.83 -16.01 -4.71
C GLN A 390 -6.08 -17.21 -5.29
N GLY A 391 -5.44 -17.99 -4.41
CA GLY A 391 -4.83 -19.26 -4.80
C GLY A 391 -3.57 -19.11 -5.65
N ARG A 392 -2.91 -17.95 -5.57
CA ARG A 392 -1.59 -17.71 -6.16
C ARG A 392 -0.53 -18.56 -5.45
N TYR A 393 0.43 -19.16 -6.14
CA TYR A 393 1.58 -19.81 -5.50
C TYR A 393 2.70 -20.07 -6.49
N TYR A 394 3.92 -20.21 -6.00
CA TYR A 394 5.04 -20.68 -6.81
C TYR A 394 5.08 -22.20 -6.86
N ASN A 395 5.05 -22.78 -8.07
CA ASN A 395 5.18 -24.20 -8.26
C ASN A 395 6.67 -24.57 -8.41
N TYR A 396 7.22 -25.25 -7.41
CA TYR A 396 8.63 -25.65 -7.39
C TYR A 396 8.96 -26.77 -8.38
N ASP A 397 7.98 -27.59 -8.78
CA ASP A 397 8.18 -28.68 -9.73
C ASP A 397 8.31 -28.16 -11.16
N THR A 398 7.50 -27.17 -11.52
CA THR A 398 7.52 -26.54 -12.85
C THR A 398 8.40 -25.29 -12.91
N ASN A 399 8.83 -24.77 -11.76
CA ASN A 399 9.57 -23.52 -11.63
C ASN A 399 8.81 -22.32 -12.24
N GLU A 400 7.49 -22.31 -12.07
CA GLU A 400 6.58 -21.30 -12.62
C GLU A 400 5.68 -20.71 -11.53
N MET A 401 5.29 -19.45 -11.71
CA MET A 401 4.30 -18.79 -10.87
C MET A 401 2.88 -19.17 -11.33
N TYR A 402 2.10 -19.80 -10.46
CA TYR A 402 0.66 -19.94 -10.65
C TYR A 402 -0.02 -18.67 -10.14
N LEU A 403 -0.59 -17.88 -11.06
CA LEU A 403 -1.18 -16.57 -10.76
C LEU A 403 -2.48 -16.61 -9.96
N GLY A 404 -3.05 -17.79 -9.73
CA GLY A 404 -4.32 -17.93 -9.02
C GLY A 404 -5.53 -17.64 -9.92
N GLN A 405 -6.63 -17.23 -9.28
CA GLN A 405 -7.90 -16.92 -9.93
C GLN A 405 -8.47 -15.62 -9.41
N ILE A 406 -9.15 -14.87 -10.30
CA ILE A 406 -9.92 -13.69 -9.91
C ILE A 406 -11.19 -14.17 -9.18
N VAL A 407 -11.45 -13.64 -7.98
CA VAL A 407 -12.62 -14.00 -7.18
C VAL A 407 -13.87 -13.42 -7.82
N SER A 408 -14.79 -14.27 -8.28
CA SER A 408 -15.99 -13.88 -9.03
C SER A 408 -16.68 -12.62 -8.47
N PRO A 409 -17.00 -11.62 -9.31
CA PRO A 409 -17.70 -10.42 -8.86
C PRO A 409 -19.19 -10.70 -8.62
N LEU A 410 -19.72 -11.75 -9.25
CA LEU A 410 -21.13 -12.16 -9.17
C LEU A 410 -21.50 -12.72 -7.79
N GLU A 411 -20.51 -13.14 -7.01
CA GLU A 411 -20.75 -13.71 -5.71
C GLU A 411 -21.21 -12.68 -4.68
N TRP A 412 -21.04 -11.38 -4.91
CA TRP A 412 -21.39 -10.33 -3.93
C TRP A 412 -22.90 -10.11 -3.77
N HIS A 413 -23.65 -10.08 -4.87
CA HIS A 413 -25.06 -9.68 -4.83
C HIS A 413 -25.97 -10.85 -4.43
N PRO A 414 -27.03 -10.65 -3.62
CA PRO A 414 -27.95 -11.71 -3.22
C PRO A 414 -28.74 -12.29 -4.40
N ASN A 415 -29.06 -11.46 -5.40
CA ASN A 415 -29.91 -11.85 -6.53
C ASN A 415 -29.13 -12.27 -7.78
N GLY A 416 -27.80 -12.38 -7.70
CA GLY A 416 -26.94 -12.66 -8.87
C GLY A 416 -26.83 -11.51 -9.87
N GLU A 417 -27.49 -10.38 -9.64
CA GLU A 417 -27.28 -9.15 -10.41
C GLU A 417 -25.85 -8.63 -10.15
N ALA A 418 -25.07 -8.46 -11.21
CA ALA A 418 -23.69 -8.04 -11.11
C ALA A 418 -23.58 -6.57 -10.67
N SER A 419 -23.48 -6.30 -9.37
CA SER A 419 -22.86 -5.06 -8.92
C SER A 419 -21.35 -5.30 -8.88
N PRO A 420 -20.57 -4.65 -9.76
CA PRO A 420 -19.14 -4.93 -9.86
C PRO A 420 -18.44 -4.62 -8.54
N ILE A 421 -17.67 -5.59 -8.05
CA ILE A 421 -16.67 -5.35 -7.02
C ILE A 421 -15.59 -4.48 -7.67
N LEU A 422 -15.30 -3.33 -7.09
CA LEU A 422 -14.22 -2.48 -7.56
C LEU A 422 -12.89 -3.02 -7.03
N TYR A 423 -11.89 -3.10 -7.90
CA TYR A 423 -10.53 -3.36 -7.46
C TYR A 423 -10.00 -2.09 -6.78
N SER A 424 -9.23 -2.21 -5.70
CA SER A 424 -8.57 -1.09 -5.05
C SER A 424 -7.21 -1.54 -4.52
N PRO A 425 -6.21 -1.77 -5.41
CA PRO A 425 -4.90 -2.24 -5.00
C PRO A 425 -4.31 -1.28 -3.96
N LEU A 426 -3.36 -1.78 -3.17
CA LEU A 426 -2.72 -0.90 -2.19
C LEU A 426 -2.03 0.28 -2.87
N ILE A 427 -2.23 1.42 -2.24
CA ILE A 427 -1.85 2.75 -2.71
C ILE A 427 -0.57 3.23 -2.04
N LEU A 428 0.04 4.26 -2.63
CA LEU A 428 1.15 4.97 -2.02
C LEU A 428 0.65 5.72 -0.77
N ARG A 429 1.25 5.37 0.37
CA ARG A 429 0.95 5.99 1.65
C ARG A 429 1.49 7.41 1.70
N GLU A 430 0.68 8.32 2.19
CA GLU A 430 1.09 9.72 2.31
C GLU A 430 2.24 9.91 3.31
N THR A 431 2.25 9.13 4.38
CA THR A 431 3.36 9.11 5.34
C THR A 431 4.68 8.72 4.68
N PHE A 432 4.66 7.94 3.59
CA PHE A 432 5.86 7.59 2.81
C PHE A 432 6.33 8.76 1.98
N VAL A 433 5.40 9.44 1.31
CA VAL A 433 5.73 10.63 0.52
C VAL A 433 6.34 11.71 1.39
N ASN A 434 5.73 11.99 2.55
CA ASN A 434 6.27 12.97 3.49
C ASN A 434 7.67 12.57 4.00
N ALA A 435 7.89 11.28 4.26
CA ALA A 435 9.20 10.78 4.65
C ALA A 435 10.24 10.91 3.52
N ILE A 436 9.87 10.66 2.26
CA ILE A 436 10.75 10.92 1.11
C ILE A 436 11.11 12.40 1.05
N LEU A 437 10.13 13.29 1.12
CA LEU A 437 10.36 14.74 1.06
C LEU A 437 11.30 15.21 2.18
N ASN A 438 11.13 14.65 3.38
CA ASN A 438 12.00 14.95 4.53
C ASN A 438 13.44 14.45 4.32
N VAL A 439 13.61 13.20 3.88
CA VAL A 439 14.95 12.60 3.67
C VAL A 439 15.67 13.24 2.49
N THR A 440 14.95 13.56 1.42
CA THR A 440 15.54 14.14 0.20
C THR A 440 15.83 15.64 0.31
N GLN A 441 15.19 16.34 1.25
CA GLN A 441 15.36 17.79 1.44
C GLN A 441 15.17 18.60 0.13
N GLY A 442 14.28 18.13 -0.75
CA GLY A 442 14.00 18.77 -2.05
C GLY A 442 14.88 18.30 -3.21
N ILE A 443 15.88 17.44 -2.97
CA ILE A 443 16.62 16.76 -4.05
C ILE A 443 15.65 15.84 -4.78
N LYS A 444 15.60 15.97 -6.12
CA LYS A 444 14.76 15.07 -6.93
C LYS A 444 15.27 13.63 -6.84
N VAL A 445 14.36 12.66 -6.71
CA VAL A 445 14.72 11.25 -6.48
C VAL A 445 15.59 10.65 -7.59
N GLU A 446 15.45 11.14 -8.83
CA GLU A 446 16.28 10.73 -9.97
C GLU A 446 17.75 11.19 -9.85
N ASN A 447 18.01 12.20 -9.02
CA ASN A 447 19.34 12.76 -8.79
C ASN A 447 19.98 12.23 -7.50
N MET A 448 19.30 11.35 -6.77
CA MET A 448 19.83 10.76 -5.54
C MET A 448 21.03 9.85 -5.83
N ASN A 449 22.08 9.97 -5.02
CA ASN A 449 23.21 9.05 -5.07
C ASN A 449 22.80 7.70 -4.45
N ARG A 450 22.84 6.64 -5.25
CA ARG A 450 22.36 5.30 -4.88
C ARG A 450 23.55 4.36 -4.70
N SER A 451 23.97 4.15 -3.46
CA SER A 451 25.10 3.28 -3.11
C SER A 451 24.75 1.79 -3.15
N ILE A 452 23.48 1.43 -2.87
CA ILE A 452 23.03 0.03 -2.83
C ILE A 452 22.61 -0.39 -4.23
N ASP A 453 23.15 -1.48 -4.74
CA ASP A 453 22.81 -2.02 -6.06
C ASP A 453 21.41 -2.63 -6.08
N VAL A 454 21.13 -3.54 -5.13
CA VAL A 454 19.84 -4.23 -5.05
C VAL A 454 19.32 -4.24 -3.63
N GLY A 455 18.12 -3.71 -3.45
CA GLY A 455 17.35 -3.78 -2.21
C GLY A 455 16.23 -4.83 -2.31
N ALA A 456 16.03 -5.62 -1.27
CA ALA A 456 14.81 -6.41 -1.09
C ALA A 456 14.32 -6.24 0.36
N PHE A 457 13.10 -5.72 0.52
CA PHE A 457 12.57 -5.28 1.83
C PHE A 457 11.27 -5.99 2.20
N TRP A 458 11.22 -6.60 3.39
CA TRP A 458 10.00 -7.13 3.96
C TRP A 458 10.04 -7.13 5.50
N THR A 459 8.92 -7.49 6.12
CA THR A 459 8.76 -7.57 7.57
C THR A 459 9.51 -8.79 8.11
N ASN A 460 10.33 -8.61 9.14
CA ASN A 460 10.96 -9.74 9.82
C ASN A 460 9.88 -10.66 10.40
N GLY A 461 10.18 -11.94 10.52
CA GLY A 461 9.25 -12.87 11.12
C GLY A 461 8.06 -13.23 10.23
N ASP A 462 7.97 -12.72 9.00
CA ASP A 462 7.04 -13.23 7.99
C ASP A 462 7.54 -14.61 7.51
N TYR A 463 7.42 -15.59 8.41
CA TYR A 463 7.62 -17.02 8.16
C TYR A 463 6.28 -17.71 7.91
N SER A 464 5.24 -16.93 7.59
CA SER A 464 3.97 -17.49 7.18
C SER A 464 4.17 -18.42 5.98
N HIS A 465 3.33 -19.46 5.85
CA HIS A 465 3.36 -20.31 4.68
C HIS A 465 3.08 -19.53 3.39
N TYR A 466 2.48 -18.33 3.51
CA TYR A 466 2.22 -17.37 2.43
C TYR A 466 3.44 -16.55 1.95
N SER A 467 4.65 -16.90 2.39
CA SER A 467 5.87 -16.13 2.08
C SER A 467 7.01 -17.00 1.57
N SER A 468 6.70 -18.21 1.10
CA SER A 468 7.72 -19.20 0.71
C SER A 468 8.50 -18.70 -0.49
N TYR A 469 7.82 -18.28 -1.56
CA TYR A 469 8.50 -17.76 -2.74
C TYR A 469 9.32 -16.49 -2.46
N ARG A 470 8.77 -15.58 -1.64
CA ARG A 470 9.46 -14.37 -1.19
C ARG A 470 10.78 -14.67 -0.48
N ARG A 471 10.84 -15.72 0.34
CA ARG A 471 12.08 -16.15 1.01
C ARG A 471 13.11 -16.66 0.00
N ASP A 472 12.68 -17.28 -1.08
CA ASP A 472 13.59 -17.76 -2.12
C ASP A 472 14.13 -16.61 -2.98
N ILE A 473 13.28 -15.66 -3.36
CA ILE A 473 13.71 -14.42 -4.02
C ILE A 473 14.69 -13.63 -3.17
N THR A 474 14.41 -13.54 -1.87
CA THR A 474 15.33 -12.99 -0.88
C THR A 474 16.70 -13.67 -0.92
N LYS A 475 16.74 -15.01 -0.96
CA LYS A 475 18.02 -15.75 -1.04
C LYS A 475 18.75 -15.43 -2.34
N VAL A 476 18.05 -15.29 -3.47
CA VAL A 476 18.67 -14.85 -4.73
C VAL A 476 19.39 -13.52 -4.53
N VAL A 477 18.70 -12.49 -4.01
CA VAL A 477 19.32 -11.17 -3.80
C VAL A 477 20.51 -11.24 -2.82
N LYS A 478 20.40 -12.03 -1.73
CA LYS A 478 21.52 -12.26 -0.79
C LYS A 478 22.72 -12.90 -1.47
N THR A 479 22.50 -13.96 -2.24
CA THR A 479 23.59 -14.68 -2.92
C THR A 479 24.29 -13.83 -3.98
N LEU A 480 23.62 -12.80 -4.50
CA LEU A 480 24.23 -11.88 -5.46
C LEU A 480 25.18 -10.87 -4.82
N HIS A 481 25.15 -10.65 -3.50
CA HIS A 481 25.97 -9.66 -2.79
C HIS A 481 27.48 -9.88 -2.97
N HIS A 482 27.91 -11.11 -3.26
CA HIS A 482 29.33 -11.42 -3.53
C HIS A 482 29.61 -11.71 -5.00
N SER A 483 28.61 -11.58 -5.86
CA SER A 483 28.81 -11.76 -7.28
C SER A 483 29.24 -10.46 -7.95
N LYS A 484 30.10 -10.63 -8.94
CA LYS A 484 30.67 -9.57 -9.76
C LYS A 484 29.66 -9.12 -10.82
N ILE A 485 29.40 -7.81 -10.93
CA ILE A 485 28.58 -7.23 -12.03
C ILE A 485 29.37 -7.35 -13.34
N ASN A 486 30.66 -7.03 -13.26
CA ASN A 486 31.68 -7.18 -14.28
C ASN A 486 32.97 -7.69 -13.60
N SER A 487 34.07 -7.87 -14.32
CA SER A 487 35.32 -8.40 -13.74
C SER A 487 35.87 -7.64 -12.51
N GLN A 488 35.38 -6.41 -12.25
CA GLN A 488 35.99 -5.44 -11.33
C GLN A 488 35.11 -5.00 -10.14
N VAL A 489 33.78 -5.00 -10.24
CA VAL A 489 32.89 -4.42 -9.21
C VAL A 489 32.04 -5.49 -8.53
N LEU A 490 32.16 -5.59 -7.20
CA LEU A 490 31.30 -6.38 -6.34
C LEU A 490 29.98 -5.66 -6.10
N MET A 491 28.87 -6.39 -6.11
CA MET A 491 27.55 -5.82 -5.80
C MET A 491 27.41 -5.48 -4.32
N GLU A 492 26.89 -4.29 -4.01
CA GLU A 492 26.40 -3.96 -2.68
C GLU A 492 24.89 -4.20 -2.61
N ASN A 493 24.50 -5.37 -2.11
CA ASN A 493 23.07 -5.69 -1.92
C ASN A 493 22.63 -5.47 -0.48
N GLU A 494 21.49 -4.80 -0.30
CA GLU A 494 20.81 -4.69 0.97
C GLU A 494 19.63 -5.66 0.98
N VAL A 495 19.74 -6.63 1.88
CA VAL A 495 18.62 -7.51 2.17
C VAL A 495 18.16 -7.19 3.58
N GLY A 496 17.36 -6.13 3.63
CA GLY A 496 17.06 -5.41 4.84
C GLY A 496 15.63 -5.64 5.29
N LEU A 497 15.46 -5.73 6.59
CA LEU A 497 14.15 -5.71 7.21
C LEU A 497 13.59 -4.30 7.06
N ALA A 498 12.38 -4.16 6.52
CA ALA A 498 11.55 -3.01 6.88
C ALA A 498 11.24 -3.22 8.36
N TYR A 499 12.05 -2.60 9.22
CA TYR A 499 12.19 -2.85 10.66
C TYR A 499 10.86 -3.14 11.37
N THR A 500 10.95 -4.07 12.31
CA THR A 500 9.87 -4.77 13.04
C THR A 500 9.17 -3.95 14.10
N ASP A 501 9.04 -2.63 13.93
CA ASP A 501 8.14 -1.96 14.84
C ASP A 501 6.71 -2.29 14.38
N ILE A 502 6.20 -3.42 14.89
CA ILE A 502 4.80 -3.80 14.81
C ILE A 502 3.96 -2.58 15.19
N LYS A 503 4.41 -1.75 16.15
CA LYS A 503 3.75 -0.50 16.52
C LYS A 503 3.81 0.53 15.40
N GLY A 504 4.95 0.75 14.76
CA GLY A 504 5.07 1.64 13.60
C GLY A 504 4.14 1.26 12.44
N TYR A 505 4.05 -0.03 12.13
CA TYR A 505 3.12 -0.54 11.11
C TYR A 505 1.65 -0.37 11.54
N VAL A 506 1.30 -0.77 12.77
CA VAL A 506 -0.05 -0.62 13.36
C VAL A 506 -0.47 0.85 13.44
N LEU A 507 0.47 1.76 13.65
CA LEU A 507 0.20 3.19 13.69
C LEU A 507 0.17 3.85 12.30
N GLY A 508 0.50 3.12 11.23
CA GLY A 508 0.62 3.67 9.88
C GLY A 508 1.87 4.54 9.66
N ASN A 509 2.79 4.55 10.63
CA ASN A 509 4.02 5.32 10.60
C ASN A 509 5.08 4.60 9.75
N ILE A 510 5.92 5.41 9.10
CA ILE A 510 7.00 4.93 8.25
C ILE A 510 8.31 5.34 8.86
N GLN A 511 9.21 4.38 8.98
CA GLN A 511 10.50 4.61 9.59
C GLN A 511 11.43 5.33 8.62
N ALA A 512 12.03 6.44 9.06
CA ALA A 512 12.98 7.21 8.26
C ALA A 512 14.11 6.31 7.72
N LYS A 513 14.65 5.42 8.54
CA LYS A 513 15.70 4.47 8.14
C LYS A 513 15.30 3.55 6.98
N TYR A 514 14.05 3.10 6.94
CA TYR A 514 13.54 2.30 5.80
C TYR A 514 13.52 3.15 4.52
N VAL A 515 13.07 4.41 4.64
CA VAL A 515 13.02 5.35 3.52
C VAL A 515 14.41 5.72 3.01
N GLU A 516 15.37 5.95 3.91
CA GLU A 516 16.77 6.17 3.55
C GLU A 516 17.33 4.98 2.78
N LYS A 517 17.14 3.75 3.30
CA LYS A 517 17.65 2.53 2.66
C LYS A 517 17.04 2.30 1.27
N ILE A 518 15.72 2.45 1.12
CA ILE A 518 15.07 2.26 -0.19
C ILE A 518 15.42 3.37 -1.19
N LEU A 519 15.66 4.61 -0.73
CA LEU A 519 16.15 5.72 -1.57
C LEU A 519 17.59 5.51 -2.03
N SER A 520 18.41 4.80 -1.26
CA SER A 520 19.79 4.46 -1.62
C SER A 520 19.91 3.29 -2.61
N CYS A 521 18.82 2.60 -2.95
CA CYS A 521 18.83 1.43 -3.86
C CYS A 521 18.74 1.84 -5.34
N LYS A 522 19.53 1.21 -6.22
CA LYS A 522 19.39 1.33 -7.69
C LYS A 522 18.23 0.48 -8.21
N ILE A 523 18.13 -0.76 -7.71
CA ILE A 523 17.06 -1.71 -8.00
C ILE A 523 16.38 -2.10 -6.68
N VAL A 524 15.05 -2.16 -6.67
CA VAL A 524 14.28 -2.73 -5.56
C VAL A 524 13.47 -3.92 -6.06
N VAL A 525 13.69 -5.08 -5.45
CA VAL A 525 12.96 -6.31 -5.74
C VAL A 525 11.78 -6.45 -4.79
N VAL A 526 10.59 -6.59 -5.36
CA VAL A 526 9.33 -6.74 -4.67
C VAL A 526 8.74 -8.10 -5.05
N THR A 527 8.34 -8.91 -4.07
CA THR A 527 7.69 -10.19 -4.34
C THR A 527 6.34 -10.23 -3.64
N GLN A 528 5.26 -10.44 -4.40
CA GLN A 528 3.90 -10.57 -3.85
C GLN A 528 3.84 -11.72 -2.82
N ARG A 529 2.77 -11.76 -2.04
CA ARG A 529 2.57 -12.90 -1.14
C ARG A 529 2.13 -14.11 -1.96
N ASP A 530 2.34 -15.29 -1.39
CA ASP A 530 1.60 -16.44 -1.87
C ASP A 530 0.12 -16.23 -1.49
N GLU A 531 -0.78 -16.83 -2.25
CA GLU A 531 -2.23 -16.73 -2.24
C GLU A 531 -2.87 -15.43 -2.72
N TRP A 532 -2.26 -14.25 -2.51
CA TRP A 532 -2.86 -12.96 -2.89
C TRP A 532 -1.86 -11.89 -3.32
N GLU A 533 -2.36 -10.86 -4.02
CA GLU A 533 -1.59 -9.75 -4.59
C GLU A 533 -1.75 -8.44 -3.77
N ASP A 534 -1.20 -7.32 -4.26
CA ASP A 534 -1.42 -5.96 -3.75
C ASP A 534 -0.77 -5.61 -2.44
N GLN A 535 0.55 -5.64 -2.36
CA GLN A 535 1.27 -5.06 -1.22
C GLN A 535 1.71 -3.60 -1.44
N TYR A 536 1.65 -2.78 -0.38
CA TYR A 536 2.06 -1.37 -0.38
C TYR A 536 3.52 -1.17 -0.82
N ARG A 537 4.37 -2.18 -0.60
CA ARG A 537 5.80 -2.13 -0.94
C ARG A 537 6.05 -1.92 -2.43
N LEU A 538 5.15 -2.37 -3.30
CA LEU A 538 5.26 -2.12 -4.73
C LEU A 538 5.22 -0.62 -5.02
N MET A 539 4.19 0.06 -4.49
CA MET A 539 4.01 1.51 -4.69
C MET A 539 5.11 2.32 -4.01
N GLU A 540 5.52 1.94 -2.80
CA GLU A 540 6.62 2.62 -2.08
C GLU A 540 7.96 2.48 -2.81
N SER A 541 8.24 1.30 -3.37
CA SER A 541 9.47 1.07 -4.14
C SER A 541 9.50 1.90 -5.41
N LEU A 542 8.37 2.03 -6.09
CA LEU A 542 8.25 2.88 -7.29
C LEU A 542 8.39 4.36 -6.93
N ALA A 543 7.79 4.79 -5.81
CA ALA A 543 7.89 6.15 -5.31
C ALA A 543 9.30 6.55 -4.84
N SER A 544 10.19 5.58 -4.55
CA SER A 544 11.59 5.88 -4.22
C SER A 544 12.44 6.29 -5.43
N GLY A 545 11.93 6.12 -6.66
CA GLY A 545 12.66 6.38 -7.90
C GLY A 545 13.73 5.33 -8.24
N ALA A 546 13.73 4.18 -7.56
CA ALA A 546 14.53 3.01 -7.95
C ALA A 546 13.86 2.25 -9.11
N LEU A 547 14.64 1.48 -9.87
CA LEU A 547 14.05 0.50 -10.79
C LEU A 547 13.38 -0.59 -9.96
N VAL A 548 12.10 -0.84 -10.16
CA VAL A 548 11.38 -1.88 -9.42
C VAL A 548 11.24 -3.14 -10.26
N MET A 549 11.59 -4.27 -9.65
CA MET A 549 11.35 -5.60 -10.20
C MET A 549 10.26 -6.29 -9.37
N THR A 550 9.20 -6.76 -10.00
CA THR A 550 8.12 -7.52 -9.36
C THR A 550 7.94 -8.87 -10.01
N ASP A 551 7.48 -9.86 -9.25
CA ASP A 551 6.98 -11.10 -9.83
C ASP A 551 5.68 -10.87 -10.59
N ASP A 552 5.36 -11.79 -11.50
CA ASP A 552 4.16 -11.72 -12.33
C ASP A 552 2.87 -11.69 -11.47
N MET A 553 1.90 -10.91 -11.94
CA MET A 553 0.64 -10.62 -11.26
C MET A 553 -0.56 -10.82 -12.18
N LEU A 554 -1.61 -11.40 -11.63
CA LEU A 554 -2.89 -11.52 -12.32
C LEU A 554 -3.55 -10.15 -12.48
N ALA A 555 -3.57 -9.33 -11.44
CA ALA A 555 -4.22 -8.02 -11.43
C ALA A 555 -3.20 -6.89 -11.26
N MET A 556 -2.30 -6.72 -12.23
CA MET A 556 -1.34 -5.60 -12.24
C MET A 556 -2.05 -4.25 -11.99
N PRO A 557 -1.60 -3.42 -11.02
CA PRO A 557 -2.19 -2.11 -10.78
C PRO A 557 -2.21 -1.24 -12.04
N ASP A 558 -3.27 -0.44 -12.20
CA ASP A 558 -3.53 0.26 -13.46
C ASP A 558 -2.37 1.18 -13.89
N GLY A 559 -2.05 1.14 -15.18
CA GLY A 559 -0.94 1.87 -15.80
C GLY A 559 0.45 1.25 -15.60
N LEU A 560 0.63 0.23 -14.75
CA LEU A 560 1.90 -0.49 -14.67
C LEU A 560 2.07 -1.41 -15.90
N ILE A 561 3.20 -1.26 -16.58
CA ILE A 561 3.51 -1.97 -17.82
C ILE A 561 4.97 -2.42 -17.75
N ASP A 562 5.20 -3.72 -17.96
CA ASP A 562 6.52 -4.33 -18.00
C ASP A 562 7.45 -3.60 -18.99
N LYS A 563 8.70 -3.37 -18.58
CA LYS A 563 9.76 -2.64 -19.32
C LYS A 563 9.47 -1.18 -19.65
N VAL A 564 8.33 -0.65 -19.23
CA VAL A 564 8.00 0.77 -19.36
C VAL A 564 8.25 1.48 -18.05
N ASN A 565 7.66 0.99 -16.96
CA ASN A 565 7.69 1.64 -15.64
C ASN A 565 7.89 0.65 -14.46
N VAL A 566 7.94 -0.65 -14.75
CA VAL A 566 8.29 -1.74 -13.83
C VAL A 566 8.93 -2.87 -14.64
N ILE A 567 9.70 -3.75 -14.01
CA ILE A 567 10.21 -4.98 -14.64
C ILE A 567 9.52 -6.19 -14.00
N VAL A 568 8.99 -7.08 -14.82
CA VAL A 568 8.37 -8.32 -14.38
C VAL A 568 9.35 -9.49 -14.54
N TYR A 569 9.51 -10.30 -13.50
CA TYR A 569 10.26 -11.55 -13.55
C TYR A 569 9.35 -12.76 -13.29
N ASP A 570 9.63 -13.88 -13.95
CA ASP A 570 8.82 -15.11 -13.85
C ASP A 570 9.41 -16.15 -12.88
N SER A 571 10.70 -16.05 -12.59
CA SER A 571 11.45 -17.07 -11.86
C SER A 571 12.68 -16.49 -11.15
N PRO A 572 13.24 -17.20 -10.15
CA PRO A 572 14.51 -16.84 -9.50
C PRO A 572 15.67 -16.66 -10.49
N THR A 573 15.72 -17.51 -11.53
CA THR A 573 16.76 -17.46 -12.56
C THR A 573 16.62 -16.21 -13.44
N SER A 574 15.39 -15.92 -13.91
CA SER A 574 15.10 -14.72 -14.70
C SER A 574 15.41 -13.44 -13.91
N LEU A 575 15.02 -13.38 -12.63
CA LEU A 575 15.35 -12.26 -11.75
C LEU A 575 16.87 -12.02 -11.70
N LYS A 576 17.66 -13.08 -11.51
CA LYS A 576 19.13 -12.99 -11.47
C LYS A 576 19.71 -12.44 -12.77
N THR A 577 19.19 -12.86 -13.92
CA THR A 577 19.59 -12.36 -15.24
C THR A 577 19.22 -10.89 -15.40
N LEU A 578 18.00 -10.49 -15.03
CA LEU A 578 17.50 -9.12 -15.12
C LEU A 578 18.29 -8.17 -14.21
N ILE A 579 18.61 -8.57 -12.98
CA ILE A 579 19.46 -7.79 -12.07
C ILE A 579 20.81 -7.48 -12.72
N ARG A 580 21.49 -8.49 -13.27
CA ARG A 580 22.79 -8.30 -13.93
C ARG A 580 22.68 -7.43 -15.17
N TYR A 581 21.66 -7.64 -15.99
CA TYR A 581 21.39 -6.83 -17.16
C TYR A 581 21.26 -5.35 -16.77
N TYR A 582 20.36 -5.01 -15.86
CA TYR A 582 20.10 -3.62 -15.51
C TYR A 582 21.19 -2.98 -14.65
N LEU A 583 22.04 -3.74 -13.98
CA LEU A 583 23.22 -3.21 -13.28
C LEU A 583 24.43 -2.99 -14.21
N HIS A 584 24.43 -3.58 -15.41
CA HIS A 584 25.49 -3.35 -16.39
C HIS A 584 25.55 -1.85 -16.78
N PRO A 585 26.75 -1.24 -16.89
CA PRO A 585 26.88 0.18 -17.24
C PRO A 585 26.17 0.58 -18.54
N ASP A 586 26.23 -0.28 -19.56
CA ASP A 586 25.60 -0.02 -20.87
C ASP A 586 24.06 0.11 -20.79
N ASN A 587 23.44 -0.47 -19.75
CA ASN A 587 21.99 -0.46 -19.54
C ASN A 587 21.54 0.55 -18.47
N GLU A 588 22.45 1.38 -17.95
CA GLU A 588 22.13 2.35 -16.90
C GLU A 588 21.08 3.38 -17.35
N ALA A 589 21.19 3.86 -18.59
CA ALA A 589 20.25 4.84 -19.14
C ALA A 589 18.84 4.26 -19.23
N GLU A 590 18.71 3.00 -19.69
CA GLU A 590 17.44 2.28 -19.75
C GLU A 590 16.86 2.08 -18.33
N ARG A 591 17.68 1.59 -17.38
CA ARG A 591 17.29 1.42 -15.97
C ARG A 591 16.72 2.71 -15.38
N LYS A 592 17.45 3.83 -15.51
CA LYS A 592 17.04 5.14 -14.98
C LYS A 592 15.76 5.65 -15.63
N ARG A 593 15.60 5.45 -16.94
CA ARG A 593 14.37 5.82 -17.67
C ARG A 593 13.16 5.07 -17.10
N ILE A 594 13.24 3.75 -16.99
CA ILE A 594 12.12 2.91 -16.49
C ILE A 594 11.79 3.28 -15.03
N ALA A 595 12.81 3.44 -14.19
CA ALA A 595 12.65 3.85 -12.79
C ALA A 595 11.91 5.21 -12.66
N LEU A 596 12.30 6.19 -13.49
CA LEU A 596 11.67 7.51 -13.50
C LEU A 596 10.20 7.44 -13.95
N GLU A 597 9.87 6.62 -14.94
CA GLU A 597 8.48 6.42 -15.37
C GLU A 597 7.63 5.74 -14.29
N GLY A 598 8.20 4.76 -13.56
CA GLY A 598 7.58 4.16 -12.37
C GLY A 598 7.26 5.20 -11.29
N TYR A 599 8.24 6.05 -10.97
CA TYR A 599 8.06 7.16 -10.03
C TYR A 599 6.95 8.12 -10.46
N LYS A 600 6.99 8.60 -11.71
CA LYS A 600 6.02 9.55 -12.24
C LYS A 600 4.60 8.98 -12.20
N LEU A 601 4.43 7.71 -12.57
CA LEU A 601 3.14 7.04 -12.53
C LEU A 601 2.59 6.99 -11.09
N VAL A 602 3.36 6.49 -10.13
CA VAL A 602 2.84 6.29 -8.77
C VAL A 602 2.60 7.62 -8.06
N MET A 603 3.53 8.56 -8.16
CA MET A 603 3.37 9.88 -7.54
C MET A 603 2.24 10.69 -8.20
N GLY A 604 2.02 10.50 -9.49
CA GLY A 604 0.98 11.19 -10.25
C GLY A 604 -0.40 10.53 -10.20
N ARG A 605 -0.51 9.24 -9.85
CA ARG A 605 -1.76 8.49 -10.03
C ARG A 605 -2.14 7.52 -8.91
N HIS A 606 -1.20 7.07 -8.09
CA HIS A 606 -1.44 6.02 -7.08
C HIS A 606 -1.33 6.52 -5.64
N ARG A 607 -1.54 7.82 -5.41
CA ARG A 607 -1.65 8.40 -4.05
C ARG A 607 -3.04 8.14 -3.48
N CYS A 608 -3.18 8.29 -2.16
CA CYS A 608 -4.42 7.91 -1.48
C CYS A 608 -5.68 8.58 -2.02
N TRP A 609 -5.66 9.89 -2.27
CA TRP A 609 -6.80 10.60 -2.83
C TRP A 609 -7.04 10.25 -4.30
N HIS A 610 -5.99 10.03 -5.10
CA HIS A 610 -6.15 9.63 -6.50
C HIS A 610 -6.95 8.33 -6.59
N ARG A 611 -6.65 7.36 -5.72
CA ARG A 611 -7.37 6.09 -5.73
C ARG A 611 -8.80 6.23 -5.26
N LEU A 612 -9.04 7.00 -4.19
CA LEU A 612 -10.41 7.22 -3.72
C LEU A 612 -11.24 7.96 -4.78
N GLU A 613 -10.66 8.96 -5.44
CA GLU A 613 -11.28 9.65 -6.58
C GLU A 613 -11.54 8.69 -7.74
N GLU A 614 -10.61 7.80 -8.07
CA GLU A 614 -10.82 6.80 -9.11
C GLU A 614 -11.97 5.85 -8.77
N LEU A 615 -12.10 5.40 -7.52
CA LEU A 615 -13.24 4.58 -7.09
C LEU A 615 -14.56 5.36 -7.20
N VAL A 616 -14.56 6.62 -6.77
CA VAL A 616 -15.78 7.44 -6.68
C VAL A 616 -16.23 7.95 -8.06
N PHE A 617 -15.30 8.43 -8.87
CA PHE A 617 -15.53 9.16 -10.12
C PHE A 617 -15.10 8.39 -11.38
N GLY A 618 -14.36 7.29 -11.23
CA GLY A 618 -13.84 6.47 -12.34
C GLY A 618 -12.47 6.90 -12.84
N GLU A 619 -11.98 8.05 -12.38
CA GLU A 619 -10.66 8.58 -12.71
C GLU A 619 -10.12 9.46 -11.56
N PRO A 620 -8.80 9.57 -11.40
CA PRO A 620 -8.20 10.53 -10.49
C PRO A 620 -8.35 11.95 -11.07
N LEU A 621 -8.78 12.91 -10.25
CA LEU A 621 -9.11 14.26 -10.70
C LEU A 621 -8.13 15.31 -10.15
N THR A 622 -7.69 15.16 -8.90
CA THR A 622 -6.90 16.15 -8.19
C THR A 622 -5.42 15.95 -8.43
N ASN A 623 -4.79 16.85 -9.20
CA ASN A 623 -3.35 16.81 -9.52
C ASN A 623 -2.90 15.50 -10.19
N ALA A 624 -3.82 14.81 -10.86
CA ALA A 624 -3.51 13.60 -11.60
C ALA A 624 -2.39 13.87 -12.63
N TYR A 625 -1.45 12.94 -12.75
CA TYR A 625 -0.30 13.00 -13.65
C TYR A 625 0.68 14.16 -13.37
N GLN A 626 0.63 14.75 -12.16
CA GLN A 626 1.55 15.82 -11.73
C GLN A 626 2.44 15.33 -10.56
N PRO A 627 3.43 14.47 -10.82
CA PRO A 627 4.15 13.73 -9.77
C PRO A 627 4.93 14.60 -8.78
N TYR A 628 5.36 15.78 -9.21
CA TYR A 628 6.10 16.72 -8.36
C TYR A 628 5.21 17.74 -7.66
N LYS A 629 3.91 17.77 -7.99
CA LYS A 629 3.01 18.70 -7.30
C LYS A 629 2.79 18.19 -5.89
N PRO A 630 2.93 19.04 -4.86
CA PRO A 630 2.64 18.63 -3.51
C PRO A 630 1.20 18.14 -3.43
N ALA A 631 0.95 17.32 -2.41
CA ALA A 631 -0.42 17.02 -2.05
C ALA A 631 -1.17 18.34 -1.83
N PRO A 632 -2.44 18.44 -2.26
CA PRO A 632 -3.27 19.60 -1.96
C PRO A 632 -3.14 19.97 -0.49
N ILE A 633 -2.86 21.25 -0.27
CA ILE A 633 -2.74 21.80 1.08
C ILE A 633 -4.12 21.65 1.71
N LYS A 634 -4.16 21.13 2.93
CA LYS A 634 -5.37 21.13 3.74
C LYS A 634 -5.78 22.58 3.92
N GLU A 635 -6.96 22.97 3.47
CA GLU A 635 -7.45 24.32 3.71
C GLU A 635 -7.38 24.56 5.23
N GLN A 636 -6.58 25.55 5.65
CA GLN A 636 -6.42 25.90 7.07
C GLN A 636 -7.80 26.29 7.60
N GLY A 637 -8.44 25.36 8.31
CA GLY A 637 -9.87 25.38 8.60
C GLY A 637 -10.52 23.99 8.57
N SER A 638 -9.85 22.99 7.98
CA SER A 638 -10.22 21.58 8.14
C SER A 638 -10.10 21.19 9.60
N THR A 639 -11.23 20.82 10.20
CA THR A 639 -11.38 20.43 11.59
C THR A 639 -10.34 19.37 11.94
N SER A 640 -9.35 19.70 12.78
CA SER A 640 -8.53 18.68 13.42
C SER A 640 -9.48 17.77 14.19
N VAL A 641 -9.55 16.50 13.80
CA VAL A 641 -10.38 15.54 14.53
C VAL A 641 -9.56 15.04 15.70
N TYR A 642 -9.87 15.58 16.86
CA TYR A 642 -9.33 15.14 18.13
C TYR A 642 -10.13 13.93 18.61
N TRP A 643 -9.46 12.81 18.86
CA TRP A 643 -10.04 11.68 19.56
C TRP A 643 -9.46 11.59 20.98
N MET A 644 -10.35 11.36 21.94
CA MET A 644 -9.96 11.00 23.30
C MET A 644 -9.72 9.50 23.37
N ASP A 645 -8.57 9.13 23.93
CA ASP A 645 -8.34 7.73 24.35
C ASP A 645 -9.22 7.40 25.56
N THR A 646 -9.29 6.11 25.93
CA THR A 646 -10.05 5.60 27.07
C THR A 646 -9.67 6.25 28.40
N ASP A 647 -8.45 6.76 28.50
CA ASP A 647 -7.93 7.43 29.70
C ASP A 647 -8.32 8.91 29.79
N GLY A 648 -9.11 9.42 28.84
CA GLY A 648 -9.55 10.82 28.80
C GLY A 648 -8.48 11.79 28.30
N ASP A 649 -7.31 11.29 27.92
CA ASP A 649 -6.25 12.08 27.32
C ASP A 649 -6.59 12.42 25.86
N TRP A 650 -6.51 13.73 25.57
CA TRP A 650 -6.66 14.26 24.23
C TRP A 650 -5.40 13.94 23.41
N TYR A 651 -5.47 12.90 22.58
CA TYR A 651 -4.46 12.70 21.55
C TYR A 651 -4.80 13.58 20.35
N GLY A 652 -4.28 14.79 20.38
CA GLY A 652 -4.18 15.64 19.19
C GLY A 652 -3.12 15.09 18.26
N GLN A 653 -3.48 14.11 17.44
CA GLN A 653 -2.75 13.92 16.19
C GLN A 653 -3.46 14.80 15.17
N PHE A 654 -2.77 15.84 14.70
CA PHE A 654 -3.23 16.66 13.59
C PHE A 654 -3.74 15.72 12.51
N LEU A 655 -5.04 15.78 12.25
CA LEU A 655 -5.57 15.14 11.07
C LEU A 655 -4.95 15.76 9.85
#